data_AF-K1YU46-F1
#
_entry.id   AF-K1YU46-F1
#
_cell.length_a   1.000
_cell.length_b   1.000
_cell.length_c   1.000
_cell.angle_alpha   90.00
_cell.angle_beta   90.00
_cell.angle_gamma   90.00
#
_symmetry.space_group_name_H-M   'P 1'
#
loop_
_entity.id
_entity.type
_entity.pdbx_description
1 polymer ?
#
loop_
_entity_poly.entity_id
_entity_poly.type
_entity_poly.pdbx_seq_one_letter_code
_entity_poly.pdbx_strand_id
1 'polypeptide(L)'
;MLTLSRPMTASEGLTNYFAGTGETEEYYLSSPGQWFGRGAEALGFAEGSEVTREDFAHVARGAGLVTRKAEAQNKRAGIDLTISAPKSISIMGFLDREEGKKIQAIREKAALNVFRYIEKNYSHTRIMAGGKREVVTTGNIVMARFKHGTSRDLDPQAHEHYFLFNLTQGPDDQWRSTEVASLFHDQKKLGQLFRNEEVSLLREAGYAIEITDHKEGFYRLKGMPETVEELFSKRNAAIEAQLKDPEFQKMIEEKYPSASPSKIKQLAAFGTRRVKENLSEATLEASWRDELKQAKYDPAQIRQDILREKGKAQERSVLQAREAVEVAISGITSTEATFTRTEALARASMLELGTKSFKELEEGFAALDSTLPAEKTPQDGRSEETVHLGKGQFGRFVGHEVYTTVSMQEAEKRVIQNVANGKGSQEGIATAEEVSKFLDQMEAHKSKQYRKEFKYTDEQRNMVTAILVGSNHIPVIQGDAGTGKTAAMEAIRVFAERKKIPILGVGFTGKAASQMLADSGIKSQTIASFLHTNPMVVGAHPKSQEQGQEQQATEQSKNEGQEAHRGANGVEARQGQHPRQDSHQEARGEEKKEGGINTGWLRFGNFSEKQGKDRSFQTKNWNGSTTTYTVFGANAGQIKNTFSHEFLGVRYGSTNTKNRDGSVTLTKWRMVGGQVEITEFKVLKEGRSPMAGKVRPILAVRLTEDGHLTYKLRNERGTNLYYKTNGQQSILLANGVLLNNLEVGTGAEQAREWNPGRERTLAQSSPAKGQDAKQQADQGQKDPVQDAKWLKSFSQLNPHQGGKPQAIILMDESSMTSSKDMDEMTSWAVEHGVRMPIVGDMKQLKSVGAGKIFQDIQQTVGVDVELTNVRRQQTELAQNVVKEFSSGNTGWAMNALEKAGQLREYKSRKDLLRAASQAYAQARNQGESVMVVTDTNTDRQQINQVIRAGLVAKGQVEEGKEFSVRTNADIRPDKRQFASSYEEGMAVVFNKETGKLKAGTQGVILAADAKENTLTVKVNKTEHKVSLKESFDGLSAFKKETRNFAKGDRIVFGKNDKQLDVANSTIGVIESIDRRGNAAVKIGEDRTVNVRLGEGGYAKDGDAPTYPYVDHAYAVTAHKVQGETMQSVVYVPDLKRTDRSAMYVAITRAKNNITVLTNNKEKLKERVKLTKEKSST
;
A
#
# COMPACT_ATOMS: atom_id res chain seq x y z
N MET A 1 -25.83 14.77 -3.27
CA MET A 1 -24.53 15.41 -2.90
C MET A 1 -24.75 16.31 -1.69
N LEU A 2 -23.86 16.30 -0.69
CA LEU A 2 -23.90 17.20 0.48
C LEU A 2 -22.90 18.36 0.30
N THR A 3 -23.39 19.60 0.37
CA THR A 3 -22.56 20.81 0.29
C THR A 3 -22.77 21.72 1.49
N LEU A 4 -21.67 22.24 2.06
CA LEU A 4 -21.70 23.24 3.12
C LEU A 4 -21.48 24.64 2.55
N SER A 5 -22.34 25.59 2.91
CA SER A 5 -22.14 26.99 2.57
C SER A 5 -21.02 27.63 3.38
N ARG A 6 -20.58 28.83 2.97
CA ARG A 6 -19.89 29.72 3.92
C ARG A 6 -20.85 30.10 5.06
N PRO A 7 -20.33 30.49 6.24
CA PRO A 7 -21.16 31.10 7.26
C PRO A 7 -21.98 32.27 6.72
N MET A 8 -23.25 32.31 7.07
CA MET A 8 -24.22 33.32 6.66
C MET A 8 -24.61 34.22 7.84
N THR A 9 -24.98 35.46 7.53
CA THR A 9 -25.64 36.35 8.50
C THR A 9 -27.13 36.02 8.60
N ALA A 10 -27.80 36.53 9.65
CA ALA A 10 -29.24 36.36 9.81
C ALA A 10 -30.02 36.99 8.62
N SER A 11 -29.56 38.13 8.12
CA SER A 11 -30.16 38.78 6.95
C SER A 11 -30.01 37.93 5.68
N GLU A 12 -28.83 37.36 5.44
CA GLU A 12 -28.60 36.48 4.29
C GLU A 12 -29.49 35.24 4.34
N GLY A 13 -29.65 34.62 5.52
CA GLY A 13 -30.56 33.50 5.71
C GLY A 13 -32.03 33.88 5.44
N LEU A 14 -32.50 34.98 6.02
CA LEU A 14 -33.86 35.48 5.81
C LEU A 14 -34.14 35.80 4.34
N THR A 15 -33.20 36.43 3.64
CA THR A 15 -33.34 36.70 2.21
C THR A 15 -33.35 35.40 1.40
N ASN A 16 -32.53 34.41 1.74
CA ASN A 16 -32.46 33.17 0.96
C ASN A 16 -33.71 32.29 1.11
N TYR A 17 -34.32 32.25 2.28
CA TYR A 17 -35.43 31.32 2.56
C TYR A 17 -36.82 31.99 2.64
N PHE A 18 -36.87 33.31 2.82
CA PHE A 18 -38.14 34.06 2.99
C PHE A 18 -38.27 35.28 2.07
N ALA A 19 -37.37 35.51 1.10
CA ALA A 19 -37.60 36.53 0.07
C ALA A 19 -38.55 35.98 -0.99
N GLY A 20 -39.71 36.62 -1.17
CA GLY A 20 -40.77 36.16 -2.07
C GLY A 20 -42.14 35.93 -1.41
N THR A 21 -42.32 36.28 -0.13
CA THR A 21 -43.60 36.11 0.61
C THR A 21 -44.77 36.99 0.10
N GLY A 22 -44.68 37.56 -1.09
CA GLY A 22 -45.84 38.01 -1.86
C GLY A 22 -46.12 36.95 -2.93
N GLU A 23 -47.15 36.13 -2.70
CA GLU A 23 -47.83 35.28 -3.69
C GLU A 23 -46.96 34.69 -4.83
N THR A 24 -45.90 33.95 -4.52
CA THR A 24 -45.14 33.21 -5.55
C THR A 24 -45.04 31.71 -5.24
N GLU A 25 -45.80 30.93 -6.02
CA GLU A 25 -45.94 29.48 -6.00
C GLU A 25 -44.75 28.76 -6.68
N GLU A 26 -43.70 28.40 -5.92
CA GLU A 26 -42.72 27.38 -6.33
C GLU A 26 -42.95 26.06 -5.54
N TYR A 27 -44.08 25.38 -5.80
CA TYR A 27 -44.63 24.33 -4.93
C TYR A 27 -44.17 22.88 -5.20
N TYR A 28 -43.28 22.60 -6.17
CA TYR A 28 -42.84 21.21 -6.41
C TYR A 28 -42.35 20.50 -5.13
N LEU A 29 -41.83 21.28 -4.16
CA LEU A 29 -41.56 20.86 -2.79
C LEU A 29 -41.75 21.96 -1.71
N SER A 30 -42.30 23.16 -1.98
CA SER A 30 -42.38 24.24 -0.96
C SER A 30 -43.43 23.96 0.13
N SER A 31 -43.10 23.01 0.99
CA SER A 31 -43.59 22.99 2.36
C SER A 31 -43.03 24.23 3.07
N PRO A 32 -43.79 24.86 3.98
CA PRO A 32 -43.18 25.80 4.90
C PRO A 32 -42.03 25.09 5.62
N GLY A 33 -41.00 25.87 6.00
CA GLY A 33 -39.78 25.30 6.58
C GLY A 33 -40.10 24.46 7.81
N GLN A 34 -39.27 23.47 8.14
CA GLN A 34 -39.52 22.59 9.29
C GLN A 34 -38.36 22.55 10.27
N TRP A 35 -38.68 22.64 11.57
CA TRP A 35 -37.70 22.55 12.65
C TRP A 35 -37.17 21.12 12.81
N PHE A 36 -35.90 21.01 13.19
CA PHE A 36 -35.20 19.74 13.36
C PHE A 36 -34.12 19.84 14.45
N GLY A 37 -33.93 18.75 15.19
CA GLY A 37 -32.85 18.58 16.16
C GLY A 37 -33.30 18.86 17.59
N ARG A 38 -32.64 18.20 18.54
CA ARG A 38 -32.93 18.27 19.98
C ARG A 38 -32.73 19.68 20.55
N GLY A 39 -31.86 20.48 19.92
CA GLY A 39 -31.69 21.88 20.28
C GLY A 39 -32.93 22.70 19.91
N ALA A 40 -33.58 22.42 18.78
CA ALA A 40 -34.82 23.08 18.41
C ALA A 40 -35.94 22.70 19.40
N GLU A 41 -36.02 21.43 19.80
CA GLU A 41 -36.96 20.95 20.83
C GLU A 41 -36.72 21.64 22.18
N ALA A 42 -35.46 21.81 22.59
CA ALA A 42 -35.09 22.53 23.81
C ALA A 42 -35.48 24.03 23.76
N LEU A 43 -35.66 24.60 22.58
CA LEU A 43 -36.20 25.95 22.37
C LEU A 43 -37.73 25.99 22.27
N GLY A 44 -38.40 24.84 22.39
CA GLY A 44 -39.86 24.72 22.31
C GLY A 44 -40.40 24.43 20.91
N PHE A 45 -39.55 24.18 19.92
CA PHE A 45 -39.96 23.83 18.56
C PHE A 45 -39.99 22.31 18.38
N ALA A 46 -41.19 21.73 18.27
CA ALA A 46 -41.32 20.28 18.01
C ALA A 46 -40.70 19.90 16.65
N GLU A 47 -40.07 18.74 16.55
CA GLU A 47 -39.50 18.28 15.28
C GLU A 47 -40.58 18.14 14.19
N GLY A 48 -40.31 18.69 13.01
CA GLY A 48 -41.25 18.73 11.89
C GLY A 48 -42.28 19.87 11.97
N SER A 49 -42.31 20.64 13.05
CA SER A 49 -43.16 21.84 13.15
C SER A 49 -42.70 22.95 12.21
N GLU A 50 -43.63 23.83 11.84
CA GLU A 50 -43.40 24.91 10.89
C GLU A 50 -42.40 25.97 11.41
N VAL A 51 -41.54 26.45 10.51
CA VAL A 51 -40.59 27.54 10.75
C VAL A 51 -41.19 28.85 10.28
N THR A 52 -41.61 29.70 11.22
CA THR A 52 -42.04 31.06 10.90
C THR A 52 -40.84 31.97 10.62
N ARG A 53 -41.08 33.09 9.91
CA ARG A 53 -40.04 34.08 9.62
C ARG A 53 -39.53 34.73 10.91
N GLU A 54 -40.41 34.98 11.85
CA GLU A 54 -40.14 35.57 13.15
C GLU A 54 -39.28 34.65 14.02
N ASP A 55 -39.64 33.36 14.12
CA ASP A 55 -38.89 32.37 14.90
C ASP A 55 -37.50 32.15 14.30
N PHE A 56 -37.41 32.02 12.97
CA PHE A 56 -36.12 31.92 12.29
C PHE A 56 -35.24 33.14 12.59
N ALA A 57 -35.78 34.35 12.51
CA ALA A 57 -35.04 35.58 12.79
C ALA A 57 -34.58 35.65 14.25
N HIS A 58 -35.42 35.20 15.20
CA HIS A 58 -35.11 35.16 16.62
C HIS A 58 -33.90 34.24 16.89
N VAL A 59 -33.97 32.99 16.43
CA VAL A 59 -32.91 31.99 16.60
C VAL A 59 -31.63 32.41 15.86
N ALA A 60 -31.73 32.93 14.63
CA ALA A 60 -30.59 33.36 13.81
C ALA A 60 -29.78 34.49 14.45
N ARG A 61 -30.44 35.40 15.18
CA ARG A 61 -29.77 36.48 15.93
C ARG A 61 -29.19 35.97 17.25
N GLY A 62 -29.84 34.96 17.85
CA GLY A 62 -29.51 34.45 19.18
C GLY A 62 -29.86 35.44 20.29
N ALA A 63 -30.88 36.27 20.07
CA ALA A 63 -31.30 37.31 21.02
C ALA A 63 -31.85 36.68 22.30
N GLY A 64 -31.34 37.08 23.47
CA GLY A 64 -31.74 36.51 24.76
C GLY A 64 -31.16 35.11 25.08
N LEU A 65 -30.52 34.45 24.10
CA LEU A 65 -29.93 33.11 24.25
C LEU A 65 -28.42 33.17 24.49
N VAL A 66 -27.71 34.19 23.98
CA VAL A 66 -26.25 34.37 24.18
C VAL A 66 -25.93 35.76 24.75
N THR A 67 -24.83 35.89 25.50
CA THR A 67 -24.45 37.13 26.21
C THR A 67 -24.42 38.40 25.33
N ARG A 68 -24.85 39.55 25.89
CA ARG A 68 -25.08 40.85 25.20
C ARG A 68 -23.95 41.40 24.31
N LYS A 69 -22.68 41.00 24.48
CA LYS A 69 -21.57 41.41 23.56
C LYS A 69 -21.64 40.76 22.17
N ALA A 70 -22.58 39.82 21.95
CA ALA A 70 -22.71 39.03 20.72
C ALA A 70 -23.86 39.47 19.78
N GLU A 71 -24.52 40.61 20.00
CA GLU A 71 -25.67 41.10 19.20
C GLU A 71 -25.28 41.96 17.97
N ALA A 72 -24.09 41.76 17.39
CA ALA A 72 -23.65 42.53 16.24
C ALA A 72 -24.39 42.13 14.94
N GLN A 73 -24.79 43.11 14.12
CA GLN A 73 -25.49 42.92 12.83
C GLN A 73 -24.75 42.00 11.83
N ASN A 74 -23.43 41.85 11.95
CA ASN A 74 -22.58 41.01 11.09
C ASN A 74 -22.24 39.63 11.71
N LYS A 75 -22.97 39.18 12.73
CA LYS A 75 -22.75 37.87 13.35
C LYS A 75 -23.09 36.73 12.38
N ARG A 76 -22.27 35.67 12.43
CA ARG A 76 -22.54 34.40 11.75
C ARG A 76 -23.73 33.71 12.43
N ALA A 77 -24.87 33.70 11.75
CA ALA A 77 -26.11 33.10 12.20
C ALA A 77 -26.13 31.57 12.05
N GLY A 78 -25.42 31.05 11.06
CA GLY A 78 -25.40 29.62 10.77
C GLY A 78 -24.69 29.29 9.47
N ILE A 79 -24.77 28.02 9.09
CA ILE A 79 -24.31 27.48 7.82
C ILE A 79 -25.41 26.63 7.21
N ASP A 80 -25.44 26.55 5.88
CA ASP A 80 -26.42 25.76 5.16
C ASP A 80 -25.80 24.47 4.65
N LEU A 81 -26.50 23.37 4.94
CA LEU A 81 -26.20 22.01 4.51
C LEU A 81 -27.18 21.68 3.39
N THR A 82 -26.73 21.78 2.15
CA THR A 82 -27.57 21.46 1.00
C THR A 82 -27.39 20.01 0.58
N ILE A 83 -28.49 19.28 0.48
CA ILE A 83 -28.54 17.93 -0.09
C ILE A 83 -29.21 17.99 -1.46
N SER A 84 -28.44 17.76 -2.52
CA SER A 84 -28.94 17.74 -3.89
C SER A 84 -29.15 16.31 -4.40
N ALA A 85 -30.32 16.04 -5.00
CA ALA A 85 -30.62 14.77 -5.63
C ALA A 85 -29.83 14.56 -6.93
N PRO A 86 -29.57 13.29 -7.33
CA PRO A 86 -29.28 12.95 -8.72
C PRO A 86 -30.33 13.52 -9.69
N LYS A 87 -29.91 13.76 -10.93
CA LYS A 87 -30.77 14.34 -11.97
C LYS A 87 -31.95 13.42 -12.29
N SER A 88 -31.71 12.12 -12.44
CA SER A 88 -32.74 11.09 -12.64
C SER A 88 -33.84 11.08 -11.58
N ILE A 89 -33.49 11.28 -10.31
CA ILE A 89 -34.47 11.42 -9.21
C ILE A 89 -35.27 12.72 -9.37
N SER A 90 -34.61 13.83 -9.70
CA SER A 90 -35.27 15.12 -9.92
C SER A 90 -36.26 15.06 -11.09
N ILE A 91 -35.90 14.34 -12.16
CA ILE A 91 -36.74 14.15 -13.34
C ILE A 91 -37.93 13.23 -13.02
N MET A 92 -37.71 12.14 -12.27
CA MET A 92 -38.79 11.24 -11.87
C MET A 92 -39.91 11.98 -11.12
N GLY A 93 -39.55 12.99 -10.33
CA GLY A 93 -40.50 13.84 -9.61
C GLY A 93 -41.57 14.48 -10.48
N PHE A 94 -41.23 14.92 -11.70
CA PHE A 94 -42.22 15.51 -12.62
C PHE A 94 -42.78 14.52 -13.65
N LEU A 95 -42.08 13.41 -13.92
CA LEU A 95 -42.64 12.34 -14.75
C LEU A 95 -43.81 11.64 -14.06
N ASP A 96 -43.72 11.43 -12.75
CA ASP A 96 -44.76 10.83 -11.91
C ASP A 96 -44.73 11.46 -10.51
N ARG A 97 -45.72 12.31 -10.23
CA ARG A 97 -45.81 13.07 -8.97
C ARG A 97 -45.92 12.17 -7.74
N GLU A 98 -46.62 11.05 -7.84
CA GLU A 98 -46.84 10.16 -6.70
C GLU A 98 -45.57 9.36 -6.37
N GLU A 99 -44.86 8.88 -7.40
CA GLU A 99 -43.55 8.26 -7.20
C GLU A 99 -42.50 9.30 -6.74
N GLY A 100 -42.57 10.53 -7.24
CA GLY A 100 -41.77 11.66 -6.77
C GLY A 100 -41.90 11.90 -5.27
N LYS A 101 -43.12 11.94 -4.74
CA LYS A 101 -43.38 12.08 -3.29
C LYS A 101 -42.80 10.91 -2.48
N LYS A 102 -42.93 9.67 -2.97
CA LYS A 102 -42.37 8.47 -2.30
C LYS A 102 -40.85 8.55 -2.22
N ILE A 103 -40.19 8.87 -3.35
CA ILE A 103 -38.74 9.04 -3.39
C ILE A 103 -38.34 10.17 -2.45
N GLN A 104 -39.03 11.30 -2.47
CA GLN A 104 -38.74 12.42 -1.58
C GLN A 104 -38.82 12.01 -0.10
N ALA A 105 -39.85 11.27 0.32
CA ALA A 105 -39.95 10.78 1.70
C ALA A 105 -38.78 9.85 2.08
N ILE A 106 -38.31 9.02 1.15
CA ILE A 106 -37.11 8.18 1.34
C ILE A 106 -35.86 9.04 1.59
N ARG A 107 -35.68 10.09 0.78
CA ARG A 107 -34.53 11.01 0.91
C ARG A 107 -34.55 11.73 2.25
N GLU A 108 -35.71 12.16 2.70
CA GLU A 108 -35.89 12.80 4.00
C GLU A 108 -35.56 11.84 5.16
N LYS A 109 -35.98 10.58 5.06
CA LYS A 109 -35.61 9.53 6.03
C LYS A 109 -34.09 9.31 6.04
N ALA A 110 -33.44 9.27 4.88
CA ALA A 110 -31.98 9.16 4.80
C ALA A 110 -31.26 10.37 5.43
N ALA A 111 -31.77 11.58 5.17
CA ALA A 111 -31.22 12.82 5.73
C ALA A 111 -31.36 12.85 7.25
N LEU A 112 -32.53 12.49 7.77
CA LEU A 112 -32.80 12.35 9.21
C LEU A 112 -31.80 11.38 9.86
N ASN A 113 -31.61 10.18 9.31
CA ASN A 113 -30.69 9.18 9.88
C ASN A 113 -29.24 9.71 9.97
N VAL A 114 -28.75 10.36 8.92
CA VAL A 114 -27.40 10.94 8.92
C VAL A 114 -27.30 12.20 9.77
N PHE A 115 -28.33 13.04 9.81
CA PHE A 115 -28.32 14.24 10.65
C PHE A 115 -28.44 13.95 12.14
N ARG A 116 -29.08 12.85 12.54
CA ARG A 116 -28.98 12.35 13.93
C ARG A 116 -27.55 11.90 14.26
N TYR A 117 -26.84 11.30 13.31
CA TYR A 117 -25.42 11.00 13.48
C TYR A 117 -24.56 12.27 13.57
N ILE A 118 -24.84 13.30 12.74
CA ILE A 118 -24.17 14.61 12.84
C ILE A 118 -24.47 15.27 14.19
N GLU A 119 -25.73 15.30 14.61
CA GLU A 119 -26.15 15.84 15.91
C GLU A 119 -25.42 15.15 17.07
N LYS A 120 -25.26 13.82 17.02
CA LYS A 120 -24.55 13.08 18.08
C LYS A 120 -23.04 13.32 18.08
N ASN A 121 -22.41 13.38 16.91
CA ASN A 121 -20.95 13.28 16.79
C ASN A 121 -20.23 14.57 16.38
N TYR A 122 -20.95 15.58 15.86
CA TYR A 122 -20.38 16.82 15.33
C TYR A 122 -20.95 18.08 15.99
N SER A 123 -21.92 17.95 16.89
CA SER A 123 -22.40 19.07 17.69
C SER A 123 -21.36 19.38 18.76
N HIS A 124 -20.58 20.44 18.54
CA HIS A 124 -19.53 20.84 19.46
C HIS A 124 -19.67 22.30 19.86
N THR A 125 -19.19 22.64 21.05
CA THR A 125 -18.96 24.03 21.45
C THR A 125 -17.63 24.15 22.19
N ARG A 126 -17.18 25.39 22.40
CA ARG A 126 -15.95 25.69 23.15
C ARG A 126 -16.32 26.18 24.54
N ILE A 127 -15.75 25.55 25.56
CA ILE A 127 -15.88 25.97 26.96
C ILE A 127 -14.50 26.31 27.55
N MET A 128 -14.50 27.10 28.63
CA MET A 128 -13.31 27.34 29.44
C MET A 128 -13.33 26.36 30.62
N ALA A 129 -12.38 25.44 30.67
CA ALA A 129 -12.19 24.51 31.78
C ALA A 129 -10.75 24.60 32.27
N GLY A 130 -10.54 24.83 33.58
CA GLY A 130 -9.19 24.93 34.17
C GLY A 130 -8.28 25.99 33.53
N GLY A 131 -8.85 27.10 33.03
CA GLY A 131 -8.11 28.16 32.33
C GLY A 131 -7.72 27.83 30.88
N LYS A 132 -8.09 26.66 30.37
CA LYS A 132 -7.86 26.24 28.98
C LYS A 132 -9.17 26.21 28.20
N ARG A 133 -9.07 26.44 26.88
CA ARG A 133 -10.19 26.27 25.95
C ARG A 133 -10.30 24.81 25.56
N GLU A 134 -11.46 24.21 25.81
CA GLU A 134 -11.75 22.82 25.46
C GLU A 134 -12.94 22.75 24.50
N VAL A 135 -12.88 21.79 23.57
CA VAL A 135 -14.00 21.49 22.66
C VAL A 135 -14.79 20.33 23.27
N VAL A 136 -16.07 20.57 23.53
CA VAL A 136 -16.97 19.56 24.11
C VAL A 136 -18.10 19.24 23.15
N THR A 137 -18.50 17.97 23.12
CA THR A 137 -19.68 17.51 22.36
C THR A 137 -20.95 17.84 23.15
N THR A 138 -21.93 18.45 22.51
CA THR A 138 -23.17 18.91 23.14
C THR A 138 -24.35 17.95 22.92
N GLY A 139 -24.31 17.16 21.85
CA GLY A 139 -25.35 16.18 21.51
C GLY A 139 -26.66 16.78 21.03
N ASN A 140 -26.68 18.07 20.68
CA ASN A 140 -27.87 18.78 20.22
C ASN A 140 -27.52 19.83 19.15
N ILE A 141 -28.39 19.95 18.14
CA ILE A 141 -28.32 21.00 17.11
C ILE A 141 -29.68 21.70 16.98
N VAL A 142 -29.65 22.95 16.51
CA VAL A 142 -30.83 23.68 16.07
C VAL A 142 -30.76 23.80 14.56
N MET A 143 -31.74 23.28 13.83
CA MET A 143 -31.71 23.25 12.37
C MET A 143 -33.09 23.52 11.77
N ALA A 144 -33.14 24.22 10.64
CA ALA A 144 -34.36 24.47 9.87
C ALA A 144 -34.20 23.91 8.45
N ARG A 145 -35.19 23.13 8.00
CA ARG A 145 -35.23 22.50 6.68
C ARG A 145 -36.11 23.28 5.71
N PHE A 146 -35.61 23.54 4.51
CA PHE A 146 -36.34 24.15 3.38
C PHE A 146 -36.15 23.30 2.12
N LYS A 147 -37.20 23.06 1.34
CA LYS A 147 -37.13 22.18 0.16
C LYS A 147 -37.36 23.00 -1.11
N HIS A 148 -36.65 22.64 -2.19
CA HIS A 148 -36.75 23.29 -3.49
C HIS A 148 -36.68 22.27 -4.64
N GLY A 149 -37.41 22.54 -5.72
CA GLY A 149 -37.53 21.62 -6.87
C GLY A 149 -36.79 22.04 -8.14
N THR A 150 -36.29 23.27 -8.23
CA THR A 150 -35.78 23.87 -9.47
C THR A 150 -34.35 24.36 -9.32
N SER A 151 -33.54 24.21 -10.38
CA SER A 151 -32.24 24.84 -10.45
C SER A 151 -32.38 26.33 -10.80
N ARG A 152 -31.30 27.10 -10.68
CA ARG A 152 -31.26 28.50 -11.13
C ARG A 152 -31.51 28.68 -12.63
N ASP A 153 -31.18 27.66 -13.41
CA ASP A 153 -31.39 27.62 -14.86
C ASP A 153 -32.74 26.95 -15.21
N LEU A 154 -33.64 26.88 -14.23
CA LEU A 154 -35.01 26.37 -14.34
C LEU A 154 -35.13 24.88 -14.70
N ASP A 155 -34.02 24.13 -14.71
CA ASP A 155 -34.05 22.67 -14.84
C ASP A 155 -34.59 21.98 -13.57
N PRO A 156 -35.19 20.77 -13.67
CA PRO A 156 -35.57 19.94 -12.53
C PRO A 156 -34.35 19.64 -11.66
N GLN A 157 -34.40 20.05 -10.39
CA GLN A 157 -33.32 19.82 -9.43
C GLN A 157 -33.88 19.77 -8.01
N ALA A 158 -34.27 18.59 -7.55
CA ALA A 158 -34.69 18.39 -6.18
C ALA A 158 -33.50 18.60 -5.24
N HIS A 159 -33.63 19.54 -4.31
CA HIS A 159 -32.63 19.80 -3.28
C HIS A 159 -33.27 20.35 -2.00
N GLU A 160 -32.60 20.07 -0.90
CA GLU A 160 -33.05 20.44 0.43
C GLU A 160 -31.94 21.23 1.11
N HIS A 161 -32.30 22.37 1.70
CA HIS A 161 -31.45 23.20 2.52
C HIS A 161 -31.73 22.92 3.99
N TYR A 162 -30.68 22.61 4.73
CA TYR A 162 -30.72 22.40 6.17
C TYR A 162 -29.86 23.48 6.81
N PHE A 163 -30.50 24.56 7.26
CA PHE A 163 -29.82 25.67 7.90
C PHE A 163 -29.49 25.31 9.34
N LEU A 164 -28.22 24.96 9.59
CA LEU A 164 -27.68 24.70 10.92
C LEU A 164 -27.36 26.04 11.58
N PHE A 165 -28.12 26.38 12.61
CA PHE A 165 -27.90 27.59 13.37
C PHE A 165 -26.58 27.48 14.16
N ASN A 166 -25.90 28.62 14.31
CA ASN A 166 -24.69 28.75 15.11
C ASN A 166 -25.06 28.83 16.60
N LEU A 167 -25.75 27.80 17.08
CA LEU A 167 -26.37 27.72 18.38
C LEU A 167 -26.48 26.26 18.83
N THR A 168 -25.93 25.95 20.00
CA THR A 168 -26.03 24.64 20.66
C THR A 168 -25.97 24.83 22.17
N GLN A 169 -26.63 23.96 22.92
CA GLN A 169 -26.68 24.01 24.38
C GLN A 169 -25.52 23.20 24.97
N GLY A 170 -24.68 23.85 25.77
CA GLY A 170 -23.57 23.19 26.47
C GLY A 170 -24.03 22.28 27.62
N PRO A 171 -23.10 21.50 28.20
CA PRO A 171 -23.41 20.60 29.32
C PRO A 171 -23.81 21.32 30.62
N ASP A 172 -23.62 22.63 30.70
CA ASP A 172 -24.05 23.51 31.79
C ASP A 172 -25.36 24.26 31.45
N ASP A 173 -26.13 23.73 30.50
CA ASP A 173 -27.38 24.27 29.97
C ASP A 173 -27.28 25.67 29.33
N GLN A 174 -26.06 26.20 29.18
CA GLN A 174 -25.82 27.50 28.57
C GLN A 174 -25.70 27.38 27.03
N TRP A 175 -26.43 28.23 26.33
CA TRP A 175 -26.38 28.34 24.87
C TRP A 175 -25.09 29.00 24.39
N ARG A 176 -24.46 28.41 23.38
CA ARG A 176 -23.19 28.88 22.80
C ARG A 176 -23.14 28.70 21.29
N SER A 177 -22.14 29.33 20.68
CA SER A 177 -21.81 29.13 19.26
C SER A 177 -21.37 27.68 19.00
N THR A 178 -21.77 27.15 17.86
CA THR A 178 -21.40 25.82 17.37
C THR A 178 -20.00 25.86 16.76
N GLU A 179 -19.15 24.90 17.14
CA GLU A 179 -17.87 24.66 16.48
C GLU A 179 -18.07 23.72 15.29
N VAL A 180 -17.81 24.21 14.08
CA VAL A 180 -18.14 23.52 12.82
C VAL A 180 -16.92 23.02 12.04
N ALA A 181 -15.70 23.21 12.56
CA ALA A 181 -14.48 22.82 11.86
C ALA A 181 -14.44 21.33 11.47
N SER A 182 -14.83 20.44 12.38
CA SER A 182 -14.92 18.99 12.13
C SER A 182 -15.94 18.66 11.03
N LEU A 183 -17.07 19.38 11.00
CA LEU A 183 -18.11 19.21 9.98
C LEU A 183 -17.59 19.55 8.57
N PHE A 184 -16.87 20.66 8.42
CA PHE A 184 -16.24 21.03 7.14
C PHE A 184 -15.14 20.04 6.74
N HIS A 185 -14.36 19.53 7.70
CA HIS A 185 -13.33 18.53 7.45
C HIS A 185 -13.93 17.23 6.86
N ASP A 186 -15.06 16.79 7.41
CA ASP A 186 -15.69 15.51 7.08
C ASP A 186 -16.87 15.59 6.11
N GLN A 187 -17.14 16.77 5.52
CA GLN A 187 -18.25 16.99 4.58
C GLN A 187 -18.38 15.89 3.52
N LYS A 188 -17.26 15.47 2.92
CA LYS A 188 -17.26 14.42 1.90
C LYS A 188 -17.63 13.05 2.46
N LYS A 189 -17.18 12.73 3.68
CA LYS A 189 -17.45 11.46 4.37
C LYS A 189 -18.92 11.41 4.78
N LEU A 190 -19.44 12.48 5.37
CA LEU A 190 -20.86 12.62 5.74
C LEU A 190 -21.77 12.55 4.51
N GLY A 191 -21.37 13.21 3.42
CA GLY A 191 -22.08 13.10 2.15
C GLY A 191 -22.08 11.68 1.57
N GLN A 192 -21.05 10.88 1.86
CA GLN A 192 -21.00 9.46 1.46
C GLN A 192 -21.94 8.60 2.31
N LEU A 193 -21.99 8.82 3.63
CA LEU A 193 -22.96 8.15 4.51
C LEU A 193 -24.40 8.40 4.04
N PHE A 194 -24.71 9.66 3.71
CA PHE A 194 -26.02 10.03 3.18
C PHE A 194 -26.36 9.31 1.87
N ARG A 195 -25.43 9.28 0.90
CA ARG A 195 -25.66 8.58 -0.37
C ARG A 195 -25.89 7.08 -0.15
N ASN A 196 -25.13 6.46 0.75
CA ASN A 196 -25.30 5.05 1.07
C ASN A 196 -26.69 4.77 1.64
N GLU A 197 -27.12 5.56 2.62
CA GLU A 197 -28.43 5.40 3.24
C GLU A 197 -29.57 5.66 2.26
N GLU A 198 -29.47 6.70 1.43
CA GLU A 198 -30.43 7.02 0.39
C GLU A 198 -30.56 5.86 -0.61
N VAL A 199 -29.45 5.30 -1.09
CA VAL A 199 -29.45 4.13 -1.99
C VAL A 199 -30.03 2.90 -1.30
N SER A 200 -29.68 2.64 -0.04
CA SER A 200 -30.20 1.50 0.74
C SER A 200 -31.72 1.55 0.84
N LEU A 201 -32.28 2.71 1.20
CA LEU A 201 -33.73 2.88 1.36
C LEU A 201 -34.47 2.88 0.01
N LEU A 202 -33.86 3.43 -1.06
CA LEU A 202 -34.42 3.34 -2.41
C LEU A 202 -34.50 1.87 -2.88
N ARG A 203 -33.47 1.09 -2.58
CA ARG A 203 -33.41 -0.33 -2.85
C ARG A 203 -34.47 -1.10 -2.07
N GLU A 204 -34.59 -0.85 -0.77
CA GLU A 204 -35.65 -1.39 0.09
C GLU A 204 -37.06 -1.09 -0.48
N ALA A 205 -37.27 0.11 -1.03
CA ALA A 205 -38.51 0.50 -1.70
C ALA A 205 -38.69 -0.08 -3.12
N GLY A 206 -37.78 -0.92 -3.58
CA GLY A 206 -37.83 -1.65 -4.84
C GLY A 206 -37.24 -0.94 -6.05
N TYR A 207 -36.68 0.27 -5.92
CA TYR A 207 -36.08 0.98 -7.06
C TYR A 207 -34.75 0.35 -7.48
N ALA A 208 -34.60 0.06 -8.76
CA ALA A 208 -33.33 -0.36 -9.31
C ALA A 208 -32.38 0.85 -9.44
N ILE A 209 -31.19 0.70 -8.88
CA ILE A 209 -30.15 1.75 -8.85
C ILE A 209 -28.97 1.33 -9.70
N GLU A 210 -28.50 2.26 -10.52
CA GLU A 210 -27.26 2.15 -11.30
C GLU A 210 -26.20 3.06 -10.67
N ILE A 211 -25.02 2.52 -10.39
CA ILE A 211 -23.89 3.26 -9.83
C ILE A 211 -23.08 3.83 -11.00
N THR A 212 -23.04 5.16 -11.13
CA THR A 212 -22.35 5.84 -12.23
C THR A 212 -20.88 6.12 -11.93
N ASP A 213 -20.53 6.24 -10.65
CA ASP A 213 -19.15 6.37 -10.21
C ASP A 213 -18.95 5.63 -8.88
N HIS A 214 -18.37 4.44 -8.93
CA HIS A 214 -18.04 3.64 -7.75
C HIS A 214 -16.94 4.25 -6.87
N LYS A 215 -16.15 5.22 -7.35
CA LYS A 215 -15.09 5.88 -6.57
C LYS A 215 -15.67 6.99 -5.69
N GLU A 216 -16.68 7.69 -6.18
CA GLU A 216 -17.36 8.79 -5.50
C GLU A 216 -18.73 8.40 -4.92
N GLY A 217 -19.22 7.20 -5.26
CA GLY A 217 -20.53 6.69 -4.84
C GLY A 217 -21.69 7.44 -5.50
N PHE A 218 -21.52 7.91 -6.74
CA PHE A 218 -22.61 8.53 -7.49
C PHE A 218 -23.48 7.47 -8.16
N TYR A 219 -24.78 7.75 -8.24
CA TYR A 219 -25.78 6.80 -8.69
C TYR A 219 -26.97 7.50 -9.34
N ARG A 220 -27.80 6.72 -10.04
CA ARG A 220 -29.02 7.15 -10.73
C ARG A 220 -30.09 6.06 -10.70
N LEU A 221 -31.33 6.43 -11.03
CA LEU A 221 -32.40 5.45 -11.27
C LEU A 221 -32.12 4.70 -12.58
N LYS A 222 -32.13 3.36 -12.52
CA LYS A 222 -31.97 2.52 -13.70
C LYS A 222 -33.20 2.67 -14.61
N GLY A 223 -32.98 2.74 -15.91
CA GLY A 223 -34.05 2.95 -16.91
C GLY A 223 -34.24 4.41 -17.34
N MET A 224 -33.67 5.39 -16.62
CA MET A 224 -33.55 6.76 -17.13
C MET A 224 -32.56 6.77 -18.31
N PRO A 225 -32.81 7.48 -19.43
CA PRO A 225 -31.79 7.68 -20.47
C PRO A 225 -30.72 8.72 -20.06
N GLU A 226 -29.44 8.48 -20.39
CA GLU A 226 -28.34 9.44 -20.13
C GLU A 226 -28.56 10.79 -20.81
N THR A 227 -28.93 10.76 -22.08
CA THR A 227 -29.22 11.94 -22.91
C THR A 227 -30.33 12.82 -22.34
N VAL A 228 -31.29 12.24 -21.61
CA VAL A 228 -32.36 12.98 -20.93
C VAL A 228 -31.82 13.70 -19.68
N GLU A 229 -30.91 13.07 -18.92
CA GLU A 229 -30.23 13.76 -17.83
C GLU A 229 -29.33 14.91 -18.34
N GLU A 230 -28.65 14.71 -19.48
CA GLU A 230 -27.84 15.75 -20.14
C GLU A 230 -28.69 16.93 -20.60
N LEU A 231 -29.87 16.68 -21.19
CA LEU A 231 -30.83 17.71 -21.62
C LEU A 231 -31.22 18.66 -20.47
N PHE A 232 -31.47 18.10 -19.28
CA PHE A 232 -31.84 18.84 -18.07
C PHE A 232 -30.63 19.20 -17.17
N SER A 233 -29.42 19.19 -17.73
CA SER A 233 -28.19 19.58 -17.04
C SER A 233 -27.58 20.85 -17.65
N LYS A 234 -28.42 21.80 -18.08
CA LYS A 234 -27.99 23.05 -18.76
C LYS A 234 -26.99 23.84 -17.93
N ARG A 235 -27.19 23.86 -16.61
CA ARG A 235 -26.26 24.49 -15.66
C ARG A 235 -24.85 23.89 -15.72
N ASN A 236 -24.76 22.56 -15.70
CA ASN A 236 -23.47 21.88 -15.78
C ASN A 236 -22.85 22.08 -17.15
N ALA A 237 -23.64 22.00 -18.23
CA ALA A 237 -23.17 22.27 -19.59
C ALA A 237 -22.59 23.68 -19.74
N ALA A 238 -23.26 24.70 -19.18
CA ALA A 238 -22.78 26.08 -19.18
C ALA A 238 -21.46 26.24 -18.38
N ILE A 239 -21.36 25.61 -17.21
CA ILE A 239 -20.13 25.60 -16.41
C ILE A 239 -18.99 24.94 -17.19
N GLU A 240 -19.21 23.76 -17.76
CA GLU A 240 -18.19 23.03 -18.52
C GLU A 240 -17.82 23.77 -19.82
N ALA A 241 -18.77 24.45 -20.47
CA ALA A 241 -18.49 25.32 -21.61
C ALA A 241 -17.62 26.52 -21.22
N GLN A 242 -17.94 27.21 -20.12
CA GLN A 242 -17.12 28.30 -19.61
C GLN A 242 -15.74 27.82 -19.15
N LEU A 243 -15.63 26.62 -18.58
CA LEU A 243 -14.34 26.02 -18.25
C LEU A 243 -13.51 25.70 -19.50
N LYS A 244 -14.13 25.50 -20.67
CA LYS A 244 -13.45 25.26 -21.95
C LYS A 244 -13.21 26.53 -22.75
N ASP A 245 -13.84 27.64 -22.38
CA ASP A 245 -13.72 28.93 -23.06
C ASP A 245 -12.27 29.46 -22.94
N PRO A 246 -11.56 29.67 -24.08
CA PRO A 246 -10.21 30.21 -24.09
C PRO A 246 -10.08 31.58 -23.40
N GLU A 247 -11.10 32.44 -23.49
CA GLU A 247 -11.05 33.77 -22.84
C GLU A 247 -11.17 33.65 -21.32
N PHE A 248 -12.07 32.80 -20.84
CA PHE A 248 -12.17 32.48 -19.41
C PHE A 248 -10.88 31.84 -18.88
N GLN A 249 -10.29 30.88 -19.60
CA GLN A 249 -9.02 30.27 -19.23
C GLN A 249 -7.91 31.31 -19.13
N LYS A 250 -7.79 32.21 -20.13
CA LYS A 250 -6.83 33.31 -20.11
C LYS A 250 -7.08 34.27 -18.93
N MET A 251 -8.33 34.64 -18.65
CA MET A 251 -8.68 35.47 -17.51
C MET A 251 -8.31 34.81 -16.17
N ILE A 252 -8.53 33.50 -16.02
CA ILE A 252 -8.14 32.74 -14.83
C ILE A 252 -6.62 32.69 -14.71
N GLU A 253 -5.89 32.46 -15.79
CA GLU A 253 -4.42 32.50 -15.80
C GLU A 253 -3.87 33.87 -15.39
N GLU A 254 -4.51 34.97 -15.81
CA GLU A 254 -4.09 36.34 -15.51
C GLU A 254 -4.50 36.82 -14.11
N LYS A 255 -5.79 36.70 -13.75
CA LYS A 255 -6.35 37.23 -12.49
C LYS A 255 -6.26 36.26 -11.32
N TYR A 256 -6.28 34.95 -11.59
CA TYR A 256 -6.29 33.90 -10.57
C TYR A 256 -5.26 32.78 -10.84
N PRO A 257 -3.98 33.09 -11.11
CA PRO A 257 -2.96 32.13 -11.53
C PRO A 257 -2.70 30.96 -10.56
N SER A 258 -3.11 31.12 -9.29
CA SER A 258 -2.93 30.14 -8.21
C SER A 258 -4.25 29.50 -7.75
N ALA A 259 -5.36 29.71 -8.46
CA ALA A 259 -6.65 29.15 -8.09
C ALA A 259 -6.65 27.62 -8.24
N SER A 260 -7.18 26.93 -7.23
CA SER A 260 -7.41 25.48 -7.31
C SER A 260 -8.51 25.16 -8.34
N PRO A 261 -8.52 23.96 -8.97
CA PRO A 261 -9.58 23.56 -9.90
C PRO A 261 -11.00 23.71 -9.34
N SER A 262 -11.22 23.46 -8.04
CA SER A 262 -12.51 23.69 -7.38
C SER A 262 -12.89 25.17 -7.33
N LYS A 263 -11.92 26.05 -7.08
CA LYS A 263 -12.11 27.51 -7.10
C LYS A 263 -12.38 28.02 -8.52
N ILE A 264 -11.69 27.47 -9.51
CA ILE A 264 -11.94 27.79 -10.93
C ILE A 264 -13.35 27.35 -11.33
N LYS A 265 -13.73 26.11 -10.99
CA LYS A 265 -15.10 25.61 -11.21
C LYS A 265 -16.15 26.45 -10.47
N GLN A 266 -15.83 26.94 -9.27
CA GLN A 266 -16.69 27.87 -8.53
C GLN A 266 -16.82 29.23 -9.25
N LEU A 267 -15.72 29.80 -9.75
CA LEU A 267 -15.73 31.04 -10.52
C LEU A 267 -16.53 30.90 -11.82
N ALA A 268 -16.37 29.78 -12.53
CA ALA A 268 -17.20 29.45 -13.69
C ALA A 268 -18.68 29.32 -13.30
N ALA A 269 -18.99 28.60 -12.22
CA ALA A 269 -20.36 28.48 -11.72
C ALA A 269 -21.01 29.82 -11.31
N PHE A 270 -20.21 30.81 -10.90
CA PHE A 270 -20.68 32.17 -10.65
C PHE A 270 -20.79 33.01 -11.93
N GLY A 271 -19.85 32.85 -12.87
CA GLY A 271 -19.81 33.60 -14.12
C GLY A 271 -20.94 33.22 -15.08
N THR A 272 -21.36 31.95 -15.11
CA THR A 272 -22.50 31.48 -15.91
C THR A 272 -23.87 31.66 -15.24
N ARG A 273 -23.90 32.31 -14.06
CA ARG A 273 -25.12 32.41 -13.26
C ARG A 273 -26.09 33.42 -13.87
N ARG A 274 -27.25 32.93 -14.33
CA ARG A 274 -28.39 33.77 -14.70
C ARG A 274 -29.14 34.28 -13.45
N VAL A 275 -29.82 35.42 -13.60
CA VAL A 275 -30.78 35.91 -12.60
C VAL A 275 -31.94 34.90 -12.58
N LYS A 276 -32.41 34.53 -11.37
CA LYS A 276 -33.51 33.58 -11.24
C LYS A 276 -34.80 34.28 -11.66
N GLU A 277 -35.43 33.78 -12.73
CA GLU A 277 -36.78 34.16 -13.11
C GLU A 277 -37.79 33.33 -12.30
N ASN A 278 -38.85 33.97 -11.83
CA ASN A 278 -39.91 33.30 -11.07
C ASN A 278 -41.01 32.86 -12.07
N LEU A 279 -41.01 31.60 -12.47
CA LEU A 279 -42.06 31.00 -13.30
C LEU A 279 -42.95 30.09 -12.45
N SER A 280 -44.24 30.00 -12.82
CA SER A 280 -45.17 29.08 -12.18
C SER A 280 -44.79 27.62 -12.44
N GLU A 281 -45.13 26.74 -11.50
CA GLU A 281 -44.89 25.30 -11.61
C GLU A 281 -45.50 24.70 -12.88
N ALA A 282 -46.75 25.03 -13.20
CA ALA A 282 -47.44 24.50 -14.37
C ALA A 282 -46.71 24.89 -15.66
N THR A 283 -46.17 26.11 -15.71
CA THR A 283 -45.37 26.60 -16.84
C THR A 283 -44.05 25.83 -16.96
N LEU A 284 -43.36 25.57 -15.83
CA LEU A 284 -42.09 24.83 -15.83
C LEU A 284 -42.29 23.37 -16.23
N GLU A 285 -43.30 22.69 -15.68
CA GLU A 285 -43.57 21.30 -16.03
C GLU A 285 -44.00 21.16 -17.50
N ALA A 286 -44.83 22.09 -18.00
CA ALA A 286 -45.19 22.13 -19.41
C ALA A 286 -43.94 22.33 -20.29
N SER A 287 -43.06 23.27 -19.92
CA SER A 287 -41.78 23.50 -20.61
C SER A 287 -40.93 22.24 -20.64
N TRP A 288 -40.74 21.55 -19.51
CA TRP A 288 -39.92 20.33 -19.46
C TRP A 288 -40.52 19.20 -20.30
N ARG A 289 -41.85 19.04 -20.29
CA ARG A 289 -42.53 18.06 -21.13
C ARG A 289 -42.36 18.37 -22.62
N ASP A 290 -42.40 19.64 -23.00
CA ASP A 290 -42.21 20.05 -24.38
C ASP A 290 -40.75 19.93 -24.83
N GLU A 291 -39.78 20.22 -23.94
CA GLU A 291 -38.36 19.95 -24.18
C GLU A 291 -38.09 18.45 -24.44
N LEU A 292 -38.70 17.55 -23.66
CA LEU A 292 -38.62 16.10 -23.89
C LEU A 292 -39.18 15.72 -25.26
N LYS A 293 -40.36 16.23 -25.64
CA LYS A 293 -40.97 15.96 -26.95
C LYS A 293 -40.10 16.48 -28.10
N GLN A 294 -39.53 17.67 -27.97
CA GLN A 294 -38.62 18.24 -28.99
C GLN A 294 -37.36 17.39 -29.14
N ALA A 295 -36.85 16.84 -28.03
CA ALA A 295 -35.75 15.87 -28.03
C ALA A 295 -36.19 14.45 -28.45
N LYS A 296 -37.43 14.26 -28.91
CA LYS A 296 -38.02 12.99 -29.37
C LYS A 296 -38.12 11.90 -28.28
N TYR A 297 -38.29 12.32 -27.02
CA TYR A 297 -38.58 11.43 -25.90
C TYR A 297 -40.05 11.51 -25.50
N ASP A 298 -40.64 10.35 -25.21
CA ASP A 298 -41.97 10.25 -24.60
C ASP A 298 -41.83 10.14 -23.06
N PRO A 299 -42.33 11.13 -22.28
CA PRO A 299 -42.34 11.07 -20.82
C PRO A 299 -42.97 9.80 -20.25
N ALA A 300 -44.02 9.28 -20.88
CA ALA A 300 -44.71 8.07 -20.42
C ALA A 300 -43.84 6.82 -20.61
N GLN A 301 -43.12 6.73 -21.72
CA GLN A 301 -42.18 5.64 -21.98
C GLN A 301 -41.01 5.65 -20.99
N ILE A 302 -40.41 6.82 -20.72
CA ILE A 302 -39.31 6.94 -19.73
C ILE A 302 -39.79 6.46 -18.36
N ARG A 303 -40.97 6.91 -17.93
CA ARG A 303 -41.60 6.46 -16.69
C ARG A 303 -41.77 4.93 -16.67
N GLN A 304 -42.31 4.35 -17.73
CA GLN A 304 -42.50 2.90 -17.83
C GLN A 304 -41.17 2.14 -17.79
N ASP A 305 -40.12 2.65 -18.42
CA ASP A 305 -38.81 2.01 -18.41
C ASP A 305 -38.19 1.97 -17.01
N ILE A 306 -38.31 3.06 -16.23
CA ILE A 306 -37.88 3.12 -14.83
C ILE A 306 -38.69 2.15 -13.97
N LEU A 307 -40.03 2.16 -14.11
CA LEU A 307 -40.92 1.30 -13.34
C LEU A 307 -40.80 -0.18 -13.73
N ARG A 308 -40.43 -0.50 -14.97
CA ARG A 308 -40.13 -1.87 -15.40
C ARG A 308 -38.90 -2.43 -14.70
N GLU A 309 -37.91 -1.60 -14.37
CA GLU A 309 -36.76 -2.03 -13.59
C GLU A 309 -37.10 -2.16 -12.09
N LYS A 310 -38.14 -1.49 -11.60
CA LYS A 310 -38.59 -1.57 -10.20
C LYS A 310 -39.06 -2.99 -9.87
N GLY A 311 -38.64 -3.51 -8.71
CA GLY A 311 -39.01 -4.85 -8.22
C GLY A 311 -38.25 -6.01 -8.87
N LYS A 312 -37.40 -5.76 -9.89
CA LYS A 312 -36.43 -6.77 -10.35
C LYS A 312 -35.46 -7.10 -9.21
N ALA A 313 -35.00 -8.35 -9.16
CA ALA A 313 -34.07 -8.83 -8.15
C ALA A 313 -32.87 -7.86 -8.04
N GLN A 314 -32.76 -7.23 -6.87
CA GLN A 314 -31.68 -6.30 -6.59
C GLN A 314 -30.44 -7.04 -6.11
N GLU A 315 -29.30 -6.41 -6.31
CA GLU A 315 -28.00 -6.93 -5.91
C GLU A 315 -27.93 -7.11 -4.40
N ARG A 316 -27.60 -8.33 -3.96
CA ARG A 316 -27.31 -8.64 -2.56
C ARG A 316 -25.81 -8.64 -2.37
N SER A 317 -25.34 -7.97 -1.32
CA SER A 317 -23.93 -8.10 -0.93
C SER A 317 -23.65 -9.49 -0.38
N VAL A 318 -22.48 -10.02 -0.76
CA VAL A 318 -21.93 -11.26 -0.20
C VAL A 318 -21.32 -11.02 1.18
N LEU A 319 -20.93 -9.78 1.51
CA LEU A 319 -20.32 -9.46 2.81
C LEU A 319 -21.36 -9.27 3.90
N GLN A 320 -21.00 -9.65 5.11
CA GLN A 320 -21.67 -9.16 6.31
C GLN A 320 -21.24 -7.71 6.60
N ALA A 321 -22.08 -6.95 7.31
CA ALA A 321 -21.78 -5.55 7.60
C ALA A 321 -20.48 -5.39 8.42
N ARG A 322 -20.24 -6.28 9.38
CA ARG A 322 -18.98 -6.36 10.15
C ARG A 322 -17.78 -6.53 9.22
N GLU A 323 -17.81 -7.50 8.31
CA GLU A 323 -16.71 -7.79 7.37
C GLU A 323 -16.43 -6.59 6.45
N ALA A 324 -17.47 -5.90 5.98
CA ALA A 324 -17.30 -4.68 5.18
C ALA A 324 -16.57 -3.57 5.95
N VAL A 325 -16.85 -3.43 7.25
CA VAL A 325 -16.16 -2.49 8.13
C VAL A 325 -14.72 -2.95 8.41
N GLU A 326 -14.47 -4.24 8.62
CA GLU A 326 -13.10 -4.79 8.78
C GLU A 326 -12.24 -4.49 7.54
N VAL A 327 -12.75 -4.75 6.34
CA VAL A 327 -12.04 -4.44 5.08
C VAL A 327 -11.81 -2.93 4.93
N ALA A 328 -12.78 -2.11 5.36
CA ALA A 328 -12.63 -0.66 5.37
C ALA A 328 -11.50 -0.21 6.32
N ILE A 329 -11.45 -0.76 7.53
CA ILE A 329 -10.43 -0.45 8.56
C ILE A 329 -9.06 -0.90 8.09
N SER A 330 -8.90 -2.14 7.61
CA SER A 330 -7.62 -2.66 7.09
C SER A 330 -7.06 -1.78 5.97
N GLY A 331 -7.96 -1.31 5.10
CA GLY A 331 -7.66 -0.31 4.09
C GLY A 331 -7.08 1.00 4.64
N ILE A 332 -7.65 1.52 5.72
CA ILE A 332 -7.18 2.75 6.38
C ILE A 332 -5.85 2.49 7.11
N THR A 333 -5.77 1.40 7.89
CA THR A 333 -4.61 1.02 8.70
C THR A 333 -3.40 0.58 7.88
N SER A 334 -3.57 0.38 6.57
CA SER A 334 -2.45 0.25 5.63
C SER A 334 -1.62 1.54 5.50
N THR A 335 -2.16 2.72 5.85
CA THR A 335 -1.48 4.02 5.69
C THR A 335 -1.51 4.94 6.91
N GLU A 336 -2.50 4.78 7.78
CA GLU A 336 -2.72 5.62 8.97
C GLU A 336 -2.83 4.71 10.21
N ALA A 337 -2.09 4.98 11.29
CA ALA A 337 -2.16 4.13 12.49
C ALA A 337 -3.46 4.32 13.28
N THR A 338 -4.11 5.47 13.11
CA THR A 338 -5.36 5.81 13.79
C THR A 338 -6.37 6.40 12.82
N PHE A 339 -7.65 6.22 13.14
CA PHE A 339 -8.78 6.62 12.31
C PHE A 339 -9.97 7.02 13.18
N THR A 340 -10.94 7.71 12.56
CA THR A 340 -12.22 8.04 13.19
C THR A 340 -13.30 7.04 12.81
N ARG A 341 -14.33 6.90 13.65
CA ARG A 341 -15.53 6.11 13.32
C ARG A 341 -16.14 6.53 11.97
N THR A 342 -16.28 7.84 11.71
CA THR A 342 -16.82 8.34 10.45
C THR A 342 -15.98 7.92 9.24
N GLU A 343 -14.65 7.86 9.37
CA GLU A 343 -13.78 7.40 8.28
C GLU A 343 -14.03 5.93 7.93
N ALA A 344 -14.10 5.06 8.94
CA ALA A 344 -14.39 3.64 8.75
C ALA A 344 -15.78 3.43 8.13
N LEU A 345 -16.81 4.11 8.65
CA LEU A 345 -18.19 3.99 8.14
C LEU A 345 -18.33 4.54 6.72
N ALA A 346 -17.74 5.69 6.41
CA ALA A 346 -17.79 6.26 5.07
C ALA A 346 -17.05 5.38 4.06
N ARG A 347 -16.00 4.69 4.52
CA ARG A 347 -15.23 3.75 3.72
C ARG A 347 -16.00 2.46 3.45
N ALA A 348 -16.63 1.89 4.46
CA ALA A 348 -17.52 0.73 4.32
C ALA A 348 -18.72 1.08 3.42
N SER A 349 -19.28 2.28 3.58
CA SER A 349 -20.36 2.82 2.73
C SER A 349 -19.96 2.99 1.25
N MET A 350 -18.67 3.10 0.94
CA MET A 350 -18.20 3.09 -0.46
C MET A 350 -18.09 1.66 -1.00
N LEU A 351 -17.70 0.70 -0.16
CA LEU A 351 -17.62 -0.72 -0.54
C LEU A 351 -19.01 -1.31 -0.77
N GLU A 352 -19.96 -0.94 0.09
CA GLU A 352 -21.29 -1.53 0.21
C GLU A 352 -22.41 -0.57 -0.20
N LEU A 353 -22.18 0.28 -1.22
CA LEU A 353 -23.07 1.39 -1.56
C LEU A 353 -24.54 0.95 -1.69
N GLY A 354 -25.31 1.21 -0.62
CA GLY A 354 -26.70 0.82 -0.41
C GLY A 354 -26.99 -0.69 -0.46
N THR A 355 -25.98 -1.56 -0.42
CA THR A 355 -26.16 -3.00 -0.18
C THR A 355 -26.20 -3.31 1.32
N LYS A 356 -25.64 -2.41 2.14
CA LYS A 356 -25.80 -2.35 3.58
C LYS A 356 -26.34 -0.97 3.97
N SER A 357 -27.33 -0.95 4.83
CA SER A 357 -27.83 0.29 5.43
C SER A 357 -26.76 0.93 6.31
N PHE A 358 -26.88 2.24 6.54
CA PHE A 358 -25.99 2.94 7.46
C PHE A 358 -26.05 2.35 8.87
N LYS A 359 -27.24 1.94 9.32
CA LYS A 359 -27.46 1.29 10.61
C LYS A 359 -26.71 -0.05 10.73
N GLU A 360 -26.79 -0.92 9.72
CA GLU A 360 -26.05 -2.19 9.72
C GLU A 360 -24.53 -1.97 9.78
N LEU A 361 -24.01 -0.95 9.09
CA LEU A 361 -22.60 -0.61 9.13
C LEU A 361 -22.18 -0.04 10.51
N GLU A 362 -23.02 0.77 11.16
CA GLU A 362 -22.81 1.21 12.54
C GLU A 362 -22.76 0.04 13.51
N GLU A 363 -23.68 -0.91 13.40
CA GLU A 363 -23.71 -2.13 14.20
C GLU A 363 -22.48 -3.01 13.92
N GLY A 364 -22.08 -3.13 12.66
CA GLY A 364 -20.86 -3.82 12.24
C GLY A 364 -19.61 -3.21 12.85
N PHE A 365 -19.51 -1.87 12.91
CA PHE A 365 -18.43 -1.18 13.59
C PHE A 365 -18.46 -1.41 15.11
N ALA A 366 -19.64 -1.30 15.73
CA ALA A 366 -19.79 -1.53 17.17
C ALA A 366 -19.42 -2.96 17.58
N ALA A 367 -19.65 -3.95 16.71
CA ALA A 367 -19.24 -5.33 16.93
C ALA A 367 -17.72 -5.54 16.90
N LEU A 368 -16.95 -4.58 16.40
CA LEU A 368 -15.48 -4.61 16.37
C LEU A 368 -14.83 -3.86 17.54
N ASP A 369 -15.60 -3.23 18.41
CA ASP A 369 -15.06 -2.52 19.57
C ASP A 369 -14.60 -3.54 20.63
N SER A 370 -13.29 -3.65 20.84
CA SER A 370 -12.64 -4.62 21.75
C SER A 370 -12.86 -4.31 23.24
N THR A 371 -13.61 -3.26 23.57
CA THR A 371 -14.04 -2.97 24.95
C THR A 371 -15.11 -3.95 25.48
N LEU A 372 -15.53 -4.93 24.66
CA LEU A 372 -16.34 -6.09 25.05
C LEU A 372 -15.45 -7.25 25.55
N PRO A 373 -15.87 -8.01 26.58
CA PRO A 373 -15.00 -8.94 27.32
C PRO A 373 -14.29 -10.02 26.47
N ALA A 374 -13.05 -10.31 26.85
CA ALA A 374 -12.02 -11.12 26.18
C ALA A 374 -12.37 -12.59 25.87
N GLU A 375 -13.54 -13.11 26.26
CA GLU A 375 -13.91 -14.52 26.04
C GLU A 375 -14.28 -14.85 24.59
N LYS A 376 -14.20 -13.90 23.66
CA LYS A 376 -14.55 -14.07 22.25
C LYS A 376 -13.43 -13.76 21.27
N THR A 377 -12.16 -13.72 21.71
CA THR A 377 -11.03 -13.61 20.77
C THR A 377 -10.97 -14.87 19.91
N PRO A 378 -11.24 -14.82 18.60
CA PRO A 378 -11.12 -15.98 17.75
C PRO A 378 -9.64 -16.36 17.65
N GLN A 379 -9.31 -17.64 17.89
CA GLN A 379 -7.95 -18.18 17.79
C GLN A 379 -7.40 -18.18 16.35
N ASP A 380 -8.06 -17.52 15.38
CA ASP A 380 -7.73 -17.55 13.95
C ASP A 380 -6.93 -16.31 13.46
N GLY A 381 -6.58 -15.37 14.34
CA GLY A 381 -5.67 -14.27 14.01
C GLY A 381 -6.27 -13.15 13.15
N ARG A 382 -7.60 -12.98 13.11
CA ARG A 382 -8.23 -11.83 12.46
C ARG A 382 -8.02 -10.55 13.30
N SER A 383 -7.18 -9.68 12.77
CA SER A 383 -6.35 -8.70 13.50
C SER A 383 -6.89 -7.25 13.50
N GLU A 384 -8.15 -7.05 13.11
CA GLU A 384 -8.74 -5.72 12.88
C GLU A 384 -9.78 -5.30 13.95
N GLU A 385 -9.82 -6.00 15.11
CA GLU A 385 -10.55 -5.49 16.29
C GLU A 385 -10.04 -4.10 16.67
N THR A 386 -10.95 -3.21 17.06
CA THR A 386 -10.68 -1.80 17.27
C THR A 386 -10.44 -1.48 18.74
N VAL A 387 -9.48 -0.59 19.00
CA VAL A 387 -9.18 -0.04 20.32
C VAL A 387 -9.52 1.44 20.32
N HIS A 388 -10.33 1.87 21.28
CA HIS A 388 -10.70 3.26 21.45
C HIS A 388 -9.59 4.04 22.20
N LEU A 389 -9.04 5.08 21.57
CA LEU A 389 -7.96 5.91 22.12
C LEU A 389 -8.47 7.19 22.81
N GLY A 390 -9.79 7.44 22.76
CA GLY A 390 -10.43 8.63 23.31
C GLY A 390 -10.58 9.76 22.31
N LYS A 391 -10.96 10.94 22.81
CA LYS A 391 -11.20 12.13 21.98
C LYS A 391 -9.90 12.81 21.55
N GLY A 392 -9.77 13.05 20.26
CA GLY A 392 -8.66 13.81 19.70
C GLY A 392 -8.69 15.26 20.17
N GLN A 393 -7.53 15.76 20.61
CA GLN A 393 -7.34 17.14 21.08
C GLN A 393 -6.60 18.02 20.08
N PHE A 394 -6.02 17.43 19.02
CA PHE A 394 -5.14 18.12 18.07
C PHE A 394 -5.40 17.73 16.62
N GLY A 395 -5.05 18.61 15.69
CA GLY A 395 -5.07 18.36 14.25
C GLY A 395 -6.45 18.01 13.70
N ARG A 396 -6.51 17.00 12.83
CA ARG A 396 -7.76 16.56 12.18
C ARG A 396 -8.73 15.81 13.10
N PHE A 397 -8.27 15.44 14.30
CA PHE A 397 -9.05 14.63 15.25
C PHE A 397 -9.76 15.46 16.32
N VAL A 398 -9.62 16.78 16.32
CA VAL A 398 -10.25 17.66 17.31
C VAL A 398 -11.76 17.41 17.37
N GLY A 399 -12.25 16.97 18.54
CA GLY A 399 -13.67 16.70 18.80
C GLY A 399 -14.15 15.31 18.36
N HIS A 400 -13.31 14.50 17.71
CA HIS A 400 -13.63 13.16 17.27
C HIS A 400 -13.14 12.09 18.24
N GLU A 401 -13.91 11.02 18.39
CA GLU A 401 -13.41 9.77 18.96
C GLU A 401 -12.40 9.13 17.98
N VAL A 402 -11.23 8.78 18.51
CA VAL A 402 -10.10 8.22 17.76
C VAL A 402 -9.95 6.74 18.08
N TYR A 403 -9.73 5.93 17.07
CA TYR A 403 -9.59 4.49 17.16
C TYR A 403 -8.30 4.05 16.49
N THR A 404 -7.80 2.89 16.90
CA THR A 404 -6.79 2.09 16.21
C THR A 404 -7.23 0.64 16.18
N THR A 405 -6.39 -0.27 15.71
CA THR A 405 -6.62 -1.72 15.81
C THR A 405 -5.72 -2.35 16.85
N VAL A 406 -6.17 -3.45 17.45
CA VAL A 406 -5.38 -4.24 18.41
C VAL A 406 -4.03 -4.60 17.80
N SER A 407 -4.01 -5.06 16.54
CA SER A 407 -2.77 -5.41 15.86
C SER A 407 -1.81 -4.24 15.65
N MET A 408 -2.32 -3.04 15.37
CA MET A 408 -1.48 -1.85 15.24
C MET A 408 -0.89 -1.45 16.60
N GLN A 409 -1.74 -1.40 17.63
CA GLN A 409 -1.30 -1.03 18.98
C GLN A 409 -0.28 -2.02 19.53
N GLU A 410 -0.52 -3.32 19.37
CA GLU A 410 0.42 -4.35 19.78
C GLU A 410 1.74 -4.29 19.01
N ALA A 411 1.71 -4.05 17.70
CA ALA A 411 2.92 -3.91 16.90
C ALA A 411 3.78 -2.74 17.41
N GLU A 412 3.18 -1.58 17.67
CA GLU A 412 3.91 -0.42 18.19
C GLU A 412 4.44 -0.66 19.61
N LYS A 413 3.63 -1.26 20.50
CA LYS A 413 4.07 -1.66 21.85
C LYS A 413 5.25 -2.63 21.80
N ARG A 414 5.18 -3.68 20.97
CA ARG A 414 6.25 -4.68 20.83
C ARG A 414 7.54 -4.05 20.32
N VAL A 415 7.47 -3.16 19.33
CA VAL A 415 8.67 -2.45 18.86
C VAL A 415 9.32 -1.67 20.00
N ILE A 416 8.54 -0.86 20.75
CA ILE A 416 9.08 -0.08 21.87
C ILE A 416 9.69 -1.00 22.93
N GLN A 417 9.02 -2.09 23.28
CA GLN A 417 9.51 -3.09 24.24
C GLN A 417 10.79 -3.78 23.74
N ASN A 418 10.86 -4.18 22.47
CA ASN A 418 12.05 -4.81 21.88
C ASN A 418 13.27 -3.88 21.96
N VAL A 419 13.10 -2.58 21.66
CA VAL A 419 14.19 -1.60 21.78
C VAL A 419 14.55 -1.34 23.25
N ALA A 420 13.56 -1.14 24.13
CA ALA A 420 13.79 -0.85 25.54
C ALA A 420 14.47 -2.02 26.28
N ASN A 421 13.94 -3.24 26.12
CA ASN A 421 14.49 -4.44 26.74
C ASN A 421 15.83 -4.86 26.12
N GLY A 422 16.09 -4.44 24.87
CA GLY A 422 17.36 -4.65 24.19
C GLY A 422 18.50 -3.77 24.71
N LYS A 423 18.24 -2.78 25.57
CA LYS A 423 19.31 -1.96 26.16
C LYS A 423 20.16 -2.78 27.11
N GLY A 424 21.46 -2.80 26.88
CA GLY A 424 22.38 -3.57 27.73
C GLY A 424 22.26 -5.09 27.63
N SER A 425 21.48 -5.62 26.68
CA SER A 425 21.15 -7.05 26.63
C SER A 425 22.16 -7.91 25.85
N GLN A 426 23.15 -7.29 25.19
CA GLN A 426 24.17 -7.98 24.39
C GLN A 426 25.58 -7.56 24.79
N GLU A 427 26.56 -8.41 24.51
CA GLU A 427 27.97 -8.02 24.63
C GLU A 427 28.40 -7.13 23.45
N GLY A 428 29.42 -6.29 23.67
CA GLY A 428 30.10 -5.59 22.58
C GLY A 428 30.75 -6.58 21.60
N ILE A 429 30.68 -6.28 20.30
CA ILE A 429 31.39 -7.02 19.26
C ILE A 429 32.91 -6.87 19.42
N ALA A 430 33.34 -5.69 19.88
CA ALA A 430 34.73 -5.33 20.09
C ALA A 430 34.91 -4.41 21.29
N THR A 431 36.17 -4.21 21.71
CA THR A 431 36.53 -3.23 22.74
C THR A 431 36.67 -1.81 22.16
N ALA A 432 36.52 -0.78 23.00
CA ALA A 432 36.71 0.61 22.59
C ALA A 432 38.11 0.88 22.02
N GLU A 433 39.14 0.27 22.59
CA GLU A 433 40.52 0.40 22.14
C GLU A 433 40.73 -0.21 20.74
N GLU A 434 40.18 -1.41 20.49
CA GLU A 434 40.22 -2.04 19.17
C GLU A 434 39.54 -1.18 18.10
N VAL A 435 38.37 -0.61 18.41
CA VAL A 435 37.62 0.22 17.46
C VAL A 435 38.33 1.54 17.20
N SER A 436 38.87 2.20 18.23
CA SER A 436 39.64 3.44 18.05
C SER A 436 40.86 3.21 17.15
N LYS A 437 41.68 2.19 17.45
CA LYS A 437 42.85 1.83 16.63
C LYS A 437 42.46 1.51 15.19
N PHE A 438 41.34 0.82 14.99
CA PHE A 438 40.82 0.52 13.66
C PHE A 438 40.42 1.77 12.88
N LEU A 439 39.73 2.72 13.52
CA LEU A 439 39.32 3.98 12.89
C LEU A 439 40.52 4.84 12.50
N ASP A 440 41.55 4.92 13.34
CA ASP A 440 42.80 5.63 13.03
C ASP A 440 43.50 5.02 11.80
N GLN A 441 43.51 3.69 11.68
CA GLN A 441 44.03 2.99 10.50
C GLN A 441 43.21 3.28 9.23
N MET A 442 41.88 3.31 9.36
CA MET A 442 40.98 3.65 8.25
C MET A 442 41.20 5.08 7.77
N GLU A 443 41.37 6.03 8.68
CA GLU A 443 41.68 7.43 8.36
C GLU A 443 43.02 7.56 7.62
N ALA A 444 44.06 6.88 8.10
CA ALA A 444 45.36 6.85 7.43
C ALA A 444 45.28 6.22 6.04
N HIS A 445 44.51 5.13 5.88
CA HIS A 445 44.33 4.47 4.59
C HIS A 445 43.57 5.35 3.59
N LYS A 446 42.43 5.91 4.00
CA LYS A 446 41.62 6.81 3.16
C LYS A 446 42.39 8.08 2.81
N SER A 447 43.16 8.64 3.75
CA SER A 447 43.98 9.82 3.47
C SER A 447 44.99 9.57 2.35
N LYS A 448 45.59 8.38 2.32
CA LYS A 448 46.49 7.94 1.24
C LYS A 448 45.74 7.69 -0.06
N GLN A 449 44.60 7.00 -0.02
CA GLN A 449 43.77 6.68 -1.19
C GLN A 449 43.29 7.95 -1.90
N TYR A 450 42.76 8.93 -1.16
CA TYR A 450 42.22 10.16 -1.72
C TYR A 450 43.29 11.26 -1.93
N ARG A 451 44.54 11.01 -1.51
CA ARG A 451 45.63 12.01 -1.52
C ARG A 451 45.25 13.33 -0.85
N LYS A 452 44.43 13.25 0.21
CA LYS A 452 43.91 14.38 0.99
C LYS A 452 43.65 13.90 2.41
N GLU A 453 43.87 14.73 3.42
CA GLU A 453 43.55 14.38 4.81
C GLU A 453 42.06 14.01 4.93
N PHE A 454 41.81 12.81 5.46
CA PHE A 454 40.49 12.29 5.79
C PHE A 454 40.43 12.00 7.28
N LYS A 455 39.44 12.57 7.96
CA LYS A 455 39.12 12.29 9.36
C LYS A 455 37.63 12.09 9.53
N TYR A 456 37.26 11.08 10.31
CA TYR A 456 35.90 10.94 10.80
C TYR A 456 35.56 12.08 11.75
N THR A 457 34.31 12.50 11.79
CA THR A 457 33.84 13.40 12.85
C THR A 457 33.70 12.63 14.16
N ASP A 458 33.71 13.33 15.29
CA ASP A 458 33.46 12.71 16.60
C ASP A 458 32.10 12.00 16.61
N GLU A 459 31.07 12.61 16.01
CA GLU A 459 29.75 11.99 15.85
C GLU A 459 29.81 10.68 15.04
N GLN A 460 30.61 10.61 13.97
CA GLN A 460 30.80 9.39 13.17
C GLN A 460 31.58 8.32 13.94
N ARG A 461 32.64 8.70 14.66
CA ARG A 461 33.38 7.77 15.54
C ARG A 461 32.46 7.22 16.64
N ASN A 462 31.60 8.07 17.23
CA ASN A 462 30.61 7.68 18.23
C ASN A 462 29.58 6.71 17.67
N MET A 463 29.10 6.91 16.44
CA MET A 463 28.20 5.95 15.77
C MET A 463 28.85 4.56 15.63
N VAL A 464 30.09 4.49 15.15
CA VAL A 464 30.81 3.21 15.00
C VAL A 464 31.03 2.55 16.35
N THR A 465 31.43 3.32 17.37
CA THR A 465 31.63 2.83 18.74
C THR A 465 30.33 2.33 19.37
N ALA A 466 29.22 3.07 19.27
CA ALA A 466 27.94 2.67 19.83
C ALA A 466 27.45 1.34 19.25
N ILE A 467 27.69 1.10 17.95
CA ILE A 467 27.26 -0.13 17.28
C ILE A 467 28.19 -1.32 17.58
N LEU A 468 29.52 -1.11 17.56
CA LEU A 468 30.49 -2.20 17.70
C LEU A 468 30.86 -2.51 19.16
N VAL A 469 30.87 -1.52 20.03
CA VAL A 469 31.27 -1.66 21.45
C VAL A 469 30.05 -1.68 22.35
N GLY A 470 29.00 -0.93 22.01
CA GLY A 470 27.79 -0.83 22.81
C GLY A 470 27.11 -2.19 23.04
N SER A 471 26.30 -2.24 24.09
CA SER A 471 25.59 -3.44 24.54
C SER A 471 24.11 -3.46 24.11
N ASN A 472 23.64 -2.43 23.41
CA ASN A 472 22.27 -2.36 22.93
C ASN A 472 22.05 -3.33 21.75
N HIS A 473 20.96 -4.08 21.81
CA HIS A 473 20.54 -4.99 20.74
C HIS A 473 20.10 -4.23 19.48
N ILE A 474 19.34 -3.16 19.67
CA ILE A 474 18.81 -2.31 18.61
C ILE A 474 19.28 -0.86 18.85
N PRO A 475 20.55 -0.52 18.51
CA PRO A 475 21.03 0.86 18.63
C PRO A 475 20.19 1.83 17.80
N VAL A 476 19.80 2.97 18.38
CA VAL A 476 18.96 4.00 17.74
C VAL A 476 19.80 5.21 17.34
N ILE A 477 19.93 5.46 16.03
CA ILE A 477 20.78 6.53 15.49
C ILE A 477 19.93 7.54 14.72
N GLN A 478 19.90 8.79 15.19
CA GLN A 478 19.35 9.93 14.45
C GLN A 478 20.49 10.60 13.68
N GLY A 479 20.35 10.77 12.37
CA GLY A 479 21.36 11.48 11.59
C GLY A 479 20.78 12.34 10.49
N ASP A 480 21.08 13.64 10.57
CA ASP A 480 20.65 14.65 9.61
C ASP A 480 21.20 14.34 8.19
N ALA A 481 20.50 14.82 7.17
CA ALA A 481 20.92 14.66 5.79
C ALA A 481 22.30 15.32 5.53
N GLY A 482 23.27 14.51 5.07
CA GLY A 482 24.60 15.01 4.68
C GLY A 482 25.66 15.03 5.79
N THR A 483 25.40 14.36 6.91
CA THR A 483 26.34 14.19 8.05
C THR A 483 27.39 13.07 7.83
N GLY A 484 27.29 12.34 6.73
CA GLY A 484 28.25 11.28 6.37
C GLY A 484 27.98 9.92 7.02
N LYS A 485 26.71 9.60 7.33
CA LYS A 485 26.23 8.28 7.80
C LYS A 485 26.89 7.10 7.07
N THR A 486 26.91 7.15 5.74
CA THR A 486 27.43 6.07 4.89
C THR A 486 28.93 5.80 5.10
N ALA A 487 29.73 6.82 5.44
CA ALA A 487 31.14 6.64 5.75
C ALA A 487 31.37 5.88 7.07
N ALA A 488 30.51 6.11 8.07
CA ALA A 488 30.51 5.34 9.32
C ALA A 488 30.02 3.90 9.09
N MET A 489 28.99 3.73 8.27
CA MET A 489 28.48 2.41 7.86
C MET A 489 29.54 1.58 7.12
N GLU A 490 30.32 2.20 6.24
CA GLU A 490 31.46 1.55 5.57
C GLU A 490 32.50 1.06 6.59
N ALA A 491 32.81 1.86 7.62
CA ALA A 491 33.73 1.44 8.68
C ALA A 491 33.20 0.22 9.45
N ILE A 492 31.91 0.21 9.78
CA ILE A 492 31.24 -0.94 10.43
C ILE A 492 31.32 -2.18 9.56
N ARG A 493 31.05 -2.07 8.25
CA ARG A 493 31.19 -3.17 7.28
C ARG A 493 32.59 -3.74 7.26
N VAL A 494 33.59 -2.89 7.05
CA VAL A 494 35.00 -3.31 6.96
C VAL A 494 35.43 -4.00 8.25
N PHE A 495 35.00 -3.48 9.41
CA PHE A 495 35.27 -4.12 10.69
C PHE A 495 34.62 -5.49 10.82
N ALA A 496 33.32 -5.58 10.50
CA ALA A 496 32.55 -6.83 10.56
C ALA A 496 33.16 -7.90 9.63
N GLU A 497 33.52 -7.54 8.39
CA GLU A 497 34.19 -8.44 7.45
C GLU A 497 35.54 -8.94 7.98
N ARG A 498 36.36 -8.07 8.59
CA ARG A 498 37.64 -8.47 9.22
C ARG A 498 37.45 -9.43 10.38
N LYS A 499 36.38 -9.25 11.17
CA LYS A 499 36.01 -10.15 12.27
C LYS A 499 35.16 -11.34 11.81
N LYS A 500 34.88 -11.48 10.50
CA LYS A 500 34.04 -12.52 9.89
C LYS A 500 32.60 -12.56 10.43
N ILE A 501 32.07 -11.41 10.81
CA ILE A 501 30.69 -11.24 11.26
C ILE A 501 29.83 -10.91 10.03
N PRO A 502 28.78 -11.70 9.73
CA PRO A 502 27.83 -11.38 8.67
C PRO A 502 27.18 -10.01 8.89
N ILE A 503 27.16 -9.17 7.85
CA ILE A 503 26.52 -7.86 7.87
C ILE A 503 25.62 -7.66 6.65
N LEU A 504 24.35 -7.34 6.88
CA LEU A 504 23.36 -7.08 5.84
C LEU A 504 22.78 -5.67 6.01
N GLY A 505 22.63 -4.93 4.92
CA GLY A 505 21.87 -3.70 4.86
C GLY A 505 20.40 -3.97 4.51
N VAL A 506 19.47 -3.31 5.21
CA VAL A 506 18.05 -3.34 4.86
C VAL A 506 17.51 -1.93 4.70
N GLY A 507 16.83 -1.68 3.57
CA GLY A 507 16.22 -0.39 3.27
C GLY A 507 14.72 -0.51 3.02
N PHE A 508 13.97 0.56 3.32
CA PHE A 508 12.52 0.60 3.05
C PHE A 508 12.20 0.47 1.55
N THR A 509 13.05 1.00 0.68
CA THR A 509 12.87 0.92 -0.78
C THR A 509 14.04 0.22 -1.46
N GLY A 510 13.81 -0.33 -2.65
CA GLY A 510 14.88 -0.91 -3.48
C GLY A 510 15.99 0.11 -3.76
N LYS A 511 15.62 1.38 -3.95
CA LYS A 511 16.56 2.48 -4.12
C LYS A 511 17.43 2.72 -2.88
N ALA A 512 16.84 2.76 -1.69
CA ALA A 512 17.60 2.91 -0.44
C ALA A 512 18.61 1.77 -0.26
N ALA A 513 18.19 0.53 -0.54
CA ALA A 513 19.09 -0.63 -0.52
C ALA A 513 20.22 -0.51 -1.56
N SER A 514 19.92 -0.14 -2.81
CA SER A 514 20.94 0.07 -3.84
C SER A 514 21.91 1.20 -3.51
N GLN A 515 21.42 2.30 -2.94
CA GLN A 515 22.25 3.44 -2.54
C GLN A 515 23.17 3.07 -1.37
N MET A 516 22.64 2.38 -0.36
CA MET A 516 23.44 1.87 0.76
C MET A 516 24.55 0.93 0.27
N LEU A 517 24.26 0.03 -0.67
CA LEU A 517 25.28 -0.81 -1.31
C LEU A 517 26.33 0.03 -2.03
N ALA A 518 25.92 1.01 -2.85
CA ALA A 518 26.85 1.84 -3.61
C ALA A 518 27.76 2.70 -2.70
N ASP A 519 27.21 3.30 -1.65
CA ASP A 519 27.93 4.26 -0.82
C ASP A 519 28.75 3.62 0.31
N SER A 520 28.27 2.52 0.90
CA SER A 520 28.92 1.87 2.04
C SER A 520 29.59 0.53 1.71
N GLY A 521 29.28 -0.04 0.54
CA GLY A 521 29.68 -1.39 0.14
C GLY A 521 28.89 -2.50 0.83
N ILE A 522 27.92 -2.19 1.69
CA ILE A 522 27.14 -3.20 2.42
C ILE A 522 26.16 -3.88 1.46
N LYS A 523 26.26 -5.22 1.33
CA LYS A 523 25.24 -6.02 0.64
C LYS A 523 23.86 -5.69 1.21
N SER A 524 22.93 -5.27 0.36
CA SER A 524 21.69 -4.68 0.82
C SER A 524 20.46 -5.18 0.06
N GLN A 525 19.32 -5.26 0.74
CA GLN A 525 18.02 -5.59 0.12
C GLN A 525 16.87 -4.81 0.76
N THR A 526 15.65 -4.96 0.24
CA THR A 526 14.47 -4.33 0.86
C THR A 526 14.00 -5.12 2.08
N ILE A 527 13.33 -4.43 3.01
CA ILE A 527 12.65 -5.08 4.16
C ILE A 527 11.73 -6.21 3.67
N ALA A 528 10.88 -5.93 2.68
CA ALA A 528 9.98 -6.95 2.10
C ALA A 528 10.73 -8.17 1.51
N SER A 529 11.89 -7.97 0.86
CA SER A 529 12.72 -9.07 0.32
C SER A 529 13.34 -9.89 1.44
N PHE A 530 13.80 -9.22 2.50
CA PHE A 530 14.36 -9.87 3.68
C PHE A 530 13.32 -10.75 4.38
N LEU A 531 12.16 -10.18 4.72
CA LEU A 531 11.07 -10.89 5.41
C LEU A 531 10.49 -12.03 4.57
N HIS A 532 10.44 -11.87 3.23
CA HIS A 532 10.00 -12.96 2.35
C HIS A 532 10.98 -14.14 2.32
N THR A 533 12.30 -13.88 2.43
CA THR A 533 13.32 -14.93 2.44
C THR A 533 13.59 -15.51 3.82
N ASN A 534 13.18 -14.80 4.87
CA ASN A 534 13.34 -15.17 6.28
C ASN A 534 11.99 -15.02 7.01
N PRO A 535 10.96 -15.81 6.65
CA PRO A 535 9.66 -15.70 7.28
C PRO A 535 9.77 -16.11 8.77
N MET A 536 9.03 -15.40 9.63
CA MET A 536 8.83 -15.80 11.02
C MET A 536 8.14 -17.17 11.06
N VAL A 537 8.59 -18.08 11.92
CA VAL A 537 7.90 -19.35 12.14
C VAL A 537 6.65 -19.06 12.97
N VAL A 538 5.50 -18.87 12.30
CA VAL A 538 4.21 -18.70 12.96
C VAL A 538 3.89 -19.97 13.75
N GLY A 539 3.98 -19.90 15.08
CA GLY A 539 3.77 -21.03 15.99
C GLY A 539 4.61 -21.00 17.27
N ALA A 540 5.66 -20.18 17.34
CA ALA A 540 6.46 -19.95 18.54
C ALA A 540 6.20 -18.55 19.12
N HIS A 541 4.95 -18.17 19.32
CA HIS A 541 4.66 -17.06 20.23
C HIS A 541 5.09 -17.52 21.63
N PRO A 542 6.01 -16.84 22.32
CA PRO A 542 6.19 -17.09 23.74
C PRO A 542 4.88 -16.70 24.41
N LYS A 543 4.08 -17.71 24.82
CA LYS A 543 3.10 -17.51 25.87
C LYS A 543 3.84 -16.82 27.01
N SER A 544 3.33 -15.68 27.43
CA SER A 544 3.88 -14.82 28.46
C SER A 544 4.47 -15.63 29.61
N GLN A 545 5.69 -15.26 30.01
CA GLN A 545 6.30 -15.65 31.28
C GLN A 545 5.54 -15.01 32.47
N GLU A 546 4.24 -15.25 32.57
CA GLU A 546 3.44 -14.96 33.77
C GLU A 546 3.21 -16.23 34.62
N GLN A 547 3.54 -17.42 34.11
CA GLN A 547 3.41 -18.68 34.87
C GLN A 547 4.63 -19.05 35.73
N GLY A 548 5.63 -18.17 35.83
CA GLY A 548 6.85 -18.40 36.61
C GLY A 548 6.80 -17.94 38.08
N GLN A 549 5.74 -17.23 38.50
CA GLN A 549 5.62 -16.71 39.88
C GLN A 549 4.50 -17.37 40.71
N GLU A 550 3.67 -18.25 40.12
CA GLU A 550 2.62 -18.98 40.86
C GLU A 550 3.02 -20.41 41.29
N GLN A 551 4.15 -20.94 40.78
CA GLN A 551 4.60 -22.30 41.12
C GLN A 551 5.44 -22.40 42.41
N GLN A 552 5.83 -21.28 43.02
CA GLN A 552 6.51 -21.28 44.33
C GLN A 552 5.56 -21.06 45.53
N ALA A 553 4.26 -20.83 45.29
CA ALA A 553 3.26 -20.65 46.34
C ALA A 553 2.36 -21.88 46.56
N THR A 554 2.56 -22.97 45.82
CA THR A 554 1.65 -24.14 45.82
C THR A 554 2.33 -25.47 46.17
N GLU A 555 3.53 -25.43 46.77
CA GLU A 555 4.25 -26.61 47.29
C GLU A 555 4.29 -26.70 48.83
N GLN A 556 3.63 -25.77 49.54
CA GLN A 556 3.57 -25.77 51.03
C GLN A 556 2.21 -26.15 51.65
N SER A 557 1.23 -26.64 50.87
CA SER A 557 -0.12 -26.97 51.40
C SER A 557 -0.67 -28.35 51.02
N LYS A 558 0.17 -29.31 50.58
CA LYS A 558 -0.27 -30.69 50.28
C LYS A 558 0.56 -31.77 50.97
N ASN A 559 0.83 -31.56 52.26
CA ASN A 559 1.19 -32.62 53.19
C ASN A 559 0.17 -32.60 54.33
N GLU A 560 -1.03 -33.17 54.10
CA GLU A 560 -1.97 -33.59 55.15
C GLU A 560 -3.17 -34.33 54.50
N GLY A 561 -3.47 -35.55 54.95
CA GLY A 561 -4.71 -36.30 54.68
C GLY A 561 -4.76 -37.10 53.36
N GLN A 562 -4.21 -38.31 53.26
CA GLN A 562 -4.82 -39.61 53.67
C GLN A 562 -6.26 -39.90 53.18
N GLU A 563 -6.33 -40.99 52.42
CA GLU A 563 -7.34 -42.07 52.47
C GLU A 563 -8.76 -41.92 51.84
N ALA A 564 -9.03 -42.89 50.94
CA ALA A 564 -10.23 -43.75 50.87
C ALA A 564 -11.27 -43.57 49.72
N HIS A 565 -11.64 -44.75 49.18
CA HIS A 565 -12.83 -45.16 48.37
C HIS A 565 -12.94 -44.70 46.90
N ARG A 566 -12.98 -45.53 45.83
CA ARG A 566 -13.71 -46.79 45.44
C ARG A 566 -15.25 -46.70 45.37
N GLY A 567 -15.79 -46.93 44.15
CA GLY A 567 -17.18 -47.33 43.82
C GLY A 567 -17.77 -46.46 42.69
N ALA A 568 -17.98 -46.89 41.44
CA ALA A 568 -18.75 -47.99 40.84
C ALA A 568 -20.27 -47.71 40.64
N ASN A 569 -20.74 -48.10 39.44
CA ASN A 569 -22.12 -48.16 38.88
C ASN A 569 -22.63 -46.88 38.17
N GLY A 570 -23.18 -46.91 36.95
CA GLY A 570 -23.56 -48.00 36.04
C GLY A 570 -24.94 -47.74 35.41
N VAL A 571 -25.11 -48.12 34.12
CA VAL A 571 -26.37 -48.33 33.34
C VAL A 571 -27.04 -47.07 32.73
N GLU A 572 -27.64 -47.08 31.54
CA GLU A 572 -27.38 -47.61 30.18
C GLU A 572 -28.56 -47.14 29.29
N ALA A 573 -28.37 -47.22 27.96
CA ALA A 573 -29.35 -47.42 26.89
C ALA A 573 -30.03 -46.19 26.23
N ARG A 574 -30.21 -46.08 24.90
CA ARG A 574 -29.80 -46.87 23.70
C ARG A 574 -30.24 -46.14 22.41
N GLN A 575 -29.57 -46.47 21.30
CA GLN A 575 -30.01 -46.47 19.87
C GLN A 575 -30.23 -45.12 19.15
N GLY A 576 -29.89 -44.93 17.86
CA GLY A 576 -29.34 -45.81 16.83
C GLY A 576 -28.92 -45.01 15.58
N GLN A 577 -27.99 -45.55 14.81
CA GLN A 577 -27.41 -44.99 13.58
C GLN A 577 -28.24 -45.31 12.33
N HIS A 578 -28.22 -44.39 11.35
CA HIS A 578 -28.26 -44.49 9.88
C HIS A 578 -29.27 -45.42 9.15
N PRO A 579 -29.74 -45.00 7.95
CA PRO A 579 -29.08 -45.45 6.73
C PRO A 579 -28.97 -44.43 5.58
N ARG A 580 -28.12 -44.80 4.62
CA ARG A 580 -27.89 -44.23 3.28
C ARG A 580 -29.05 -44.54 2.32
N GLN A 581 -29.16 -43.77 1.22
CA GLN A 581 -29.25 -44.19 -0.21
C GLN A 581 -29.65 -42.95 -1.05
N ASP A 582 -28.88 -42.50 -2.04
CA ASP A 582 -28.66 -43.05 -3.40
C ASP A 582 -29.93 -43.13 -4.27
N SER A 583 -29.91 -42.36 -5.37
CA SER A 583 -30.31 -42.70 -6.77
C SER A 583 -30.74 -41.42 -7.52
N HIS A 584 -30.01 -40.97 -8.54
CA HIS A 584 -29.97 -41.44 -9.94
C HIS A 584 -31.24 -41.11 -10.76
N GLN A 585 -31.08 -40.28 -11.82
CA GLN A 585 -31.29 -40.60 -13.25
C GLN A 585 -31.36 -39.28 -14.06
N GLU A 586 -30.46 -39.05 -15.03
CA GLU A 586 -30.52 -39.45 -16.47
C GLU A 586 -31.63 -38.66 -17.23
N ALA A 587 -31.47 -38.08 -18.43
CA ALA A 587 -30.60 -38.40 -19.57
C ALA A 587 -30.57 -37.26 -20.64
N ARG A 588 -29.46 -37.23 -21.41
CA ARG A 588 -29.30 -36.98 -22.88
C ARG A 588 -29.86 -35.72 -23.54
N GLY A 589 -29.25 -35.13 -24.57
CA GLY A 589 -28.02 -35.29 -25.36
C GLY A 589 -27.76 -33.92 -26.04
N GLU A 590 -26.77 -33.59 -26.85
CA GLU A 590 -25.82 -34.27 -27.75
C GLU A 590 -24.60 -33.32 -27.90
N GLU A 591 -23.35 -33.80 -27.79
CA GLU A 591 -22.39 -34.01 -28.91
C GLU A 591 -22.08 -32.73 -29.75
N LYS A 592 -20.86 -32.16 -29.81
CA LYS A 592 -19.55 -32.72 -30.21
C LYS A 592 -18.37 -31.76 -29.87
N LYS A 593 -17.28 -32.36 -29.34
CA LYS A 593 -15.81 -32.22 -29.65
C LYS A 593 -15.18 -30.81 -29.69
N GLU A 594 -14.04 -30.47 -29.08
CA GLU A 594 -12.86 -31.22 -28.59
C GLU A 594 -12.03 -30.32 -27.62
N GLY A 595 -11.49 -30.90 -26.54
CA GLY A 595 -10.44 -30.30 -25.70
C GLY A 595 -9.08 -30.32 -26.42
N GLY A 596 -8.12 -29.44 -26.14
CA GLY A 596 -7.16 -29.59 -25.03
C GLY A 596 -6.17 -30.73 -25.32
N ILE A 597 -4.85 -30.71 -25.08
CA ILE A 597 -3.96 -29.93 -24.21
C ILE A 597 -2.51 -30.32 -24.63
N ASN A 598 -1.57 -29.40 -24.46
CA ASN A 598 -0.20 -29.57 -23.91
C ASN A 598 1.01 -30.16 -24.65
N THR A 599 2.10 -29.39 -24.45
CA THR A 599 3.50 -29.75 -24.19
C THR A 599 4.37 -30.33 -25.31
N GLY A 600 5.39 -29.55 -25.69
CA GLY A 600 6.76 -30.07 -25.71
C GLY A 600 7.54 -30.03 -27.02
N TRP A 601 7.80 -28.83 -27.55
CA TRP A 601 8.95 -28.43 -28.38
C TRP A 601 9.28 -29.15 -29.71
N LEU A 602 9.15 -28.43 -30.85
CA LEU A 602 10.14 -28.30 -31.93
C LEU A 602 9.58 -27.41 -33.06
N ARG A 603 10.30 -26.35 -33.42
CA ARG A 603 9.94 -25.39 -34.49
C ARG A 603 10.42 -25.98 -35.82
N PHE A 604 9.51 -26.40 -36.69
CA PHE A 604 9.82 -26.65 -38.11
C PHE A 604 9.20 -25.53 -38.96
N GLY A 605 10.03 -24.86 -39.74
CA GLY A 605 9.61 -23.90 -40.75
C GLY A 605 8.93 -24.58 -41.95
N ASN A 606 8.19 -23.79 -42.70
CA ASN A 606 7.48 -24.21 -43.93
C ASN A 606 8.36 -25.08 -44.84
N PHE A 607 7.88 -26.29 -45.15
CA PHE A 607 8.34 -27.07 -46.28
C PHE A 607 7.15 -27.36 -47.18
N SER A 608 7.23 -26.92 -48.43
CA SER A 608 6.30 -27.28 -49.50
C SER A 608 6.51 -28.75 -49.91
N GLU A 609 5.41 -29.43 -50.23
CA GLU A 609 5.37 -30.80 -50.73
C GLU A 609 6.37 -31.07 -51.86
N LYS A 610 7.10 -32.21 -51.75
CA LYS A 610 7.40 -33.09 -52.89
C LYS A 610 7.77 -34.51 -52.39
N GLN A 611 7.12 -35.47 -53.03
CA GLN A 611 7.04 -36.93 -52.90
C GLN A 611 8.21 -37.73 -52.26
N GLY A 612 7.81 -38.69 -51.40
CA GLY A 612 8.21 -40.11 -51.44
C GLY A 612 9.63 -40.50 -51.03
N LYS A 613 9.87 -40.79 -49.74
CA LYS A 613 10.81 -41.81 -49.22
C LYS A 613 10.73 -41.93 -47.69
N ASP A 614 10.75 -43.16 -47.17
CA ASP A 614 10.70 -43.49 -45.74
C ASP A 614 11.85 -42.83 -44.96
N ARG A 615 11.57 -42.30 -43.76
CA ARG A 615 12.59 -41.71 -42.88
C ARG A 615 12.37 -42.10 -41.42
N SER A 616 13.50 -42.33 -40.74
CA SER A 616 13.54 -42.58 -39.30
C SER A 616 14.28 -41.48 -38.55
N PHE A 617 13.81 -41.07 -37.37
CA PHE A 617 14.58 -40.22 -36.46
C PHE A 617 14.39 -40.61 -34.99
N GLN A 618 15.39 -40.30 -34.17
CA GLN A 618 15.46 -40.67 -32.75
C GLN A 618 15.35 -39.45 -31.84
N THR A 619 14.64 -39.59 -30.73
CA THR A 619 14.56 -38.56 -29.68
C THR A 619 14.91 -39.15 -28.32
N LYS A 620 15.54 -38.34 -27.45
CA LYS A 620 15.88 -38.72 -26.07
C LYS A 620 14.83 -38.18 -25.12
N ASN A 621 14.22 -39.08 -24.36
CA ASN A 621 13.26 -38.75 -23.33
C ASN A 621 13.96 -38.24 -22.07
N TRP A 622 13.20 -37.55 -21.21
CA TRP A 622 13.70 -36.88 -20.01
C TRP A 622 14.30 -37.86 -18.95
N ASN A 623 13.99 -39.15 -19.07
CA ASN A 623 14.59 -40.24 -18.27
C ASN A 623 15.88 -40.82 -18.90
N GLY A 624 16.35 -40.28 -20.03
CA GLY A 624 17.56 -40.70 -20.73
C GLY A 624 17.38 -41.82 -21.76
N SER A 625 16.19 -42.40 -21.92
CA SER A 625 15.94 -43.43 -22.95
C SER A 625 15.74 -42.81 -24.33
N THR A 626 16.30 -43.43 -25.37
CA THR A 626 16.13 -42.99 -26.76
C THR A 626 15.02 -43.80 -27.44
N THR A 627 14.09 -43.12 -28.11
CA THR A 627 13.02 -43.77 -28.90
C THR A 627 13.17 -43.39 -30.37
N THR A 628 13.18 -44.39 -31.24
CA THR A 628 13.27 -44.26 -32.70
C THR A 628 11.87 -44.31 -33.32
N TYR A 629 11.57 -43.37 -34.19
CA TYR A 629 10.36 -43.37 -35.00
C TYR A 629 10.75 -43.57 -36.45
N THR A 630 10.14 -44.54 -37.14
CA THR A 630 10.28 -44.77 -38.57
C THR A 630 8.92 -44.60 -39.21
N VAL A 631 8.82 -43.72 -40.22
CA VAL A 631 7.58 -43.48 -40.95
C VAL A 631 7.68 -44.19 -42.30
N PHE A 632 6.78 -45.16 -42.52
CA PHE A 632 6.63 -45.88 -43.79
C PHE A 632 5.52 -45.24 -44.64
N GLY A 633 5.79 -45.07 -45.93
CA GLY A 633 4.86 -44.50 -46.89
C GLY A 633 3.75 -45.46 -47.35
N ALA A 634 2.54 -44.90 -47.38
CA ALA A 634 1.34 -45.27 -48.16
C ALA A 634 0.36 -46.34 -47.62
N ASN A 635 -0.88 -45.84 -47.46
CA ASN A 635 -2.22 -46.46 -47.49
C ASN A 635 -2.76 -47.25 -46.28
N ALA A 636 -3.95 -46.79 -45.88
CA ALA A 636 -5.02 -47.45 -45.12
C ALA A 636 -4.82 -47.69 -43.61
N GLY A 637 -5.56 -46.88 -42.82
CA GLY A 637 -6.52 -47.38 -41.82
C GLY A 637 -5.98 -48.11 -40.57
N GLN A 638 -6.08 -47.42 -39.43
CA GLN A 638 -5.99 -47.91 -38.04
C GLN A 638 -4.59 -48.17 -37.46
N ILE A 639 -4.24 -47.37 -36.45
CA ILE A 639 -3.37 -47.80 -35.33
C ILE A 639 -4.22 -47.72 -34.06
N LYS A 640 -4.42 -48.88 -33.40
CA LYS A 640 -5.10 -49.03 -32.11
C LYS A 640 -4.24 -48.46 -30.98
N ASN A 641 -4.81 -47.58 -30.17
CA ASN A 641 -4.31 -47.24 -28.83
C ASN A 641 -5.20 -47.90 -27.78
N THR A 642 -4.59 -48.64 -26.86
CA THR A 642 -5.25 -49.18 -25.65
C THR A 642 -4.78 -48.35 -24.46
N PHE A 643 -5.68 -47.61 -23.82
CA PHE A 643 -5.45 -46.96 -22.53
C PHE A 643 -6.28 -47.68 -21.46
N SER A 644 -5.63 -48.20 -20.42
CA SER A 644 -6.29 -48.58 -19.16
C SER A 644 -6.19 -47.42 -18.16
N HIS A 645 -7.33 -47.03 -17.60
CA HIS A 645 -7.44 -46.10 -16.49
C HIS A 645 -7.24 -46.85 -15.17
N GLU A 646 -6.34 -46.37 -14.31
CA GLU A 646 -6.37 -46.45 -12.84
C GLU A 646 -5.04 -45.88 -12.33
N PHE A 647 -5.05 -44.80 -11.53
CA PHE A 647 -4.05 -44.52 -10.47
C PHE A 647 -4.40 -43.20 -9.75
N LEU A 648 -4.87 -43.31 -8.51
CA LEU A 648 -4.89 -42.22 -7.54
C LEU A 648 -3.56 -42.26 -6.77
N GLY A 649 -2.56 -41.51 -7.23
CA GLY A 649 -1.25 -41.45 -6.58
C GLY A 649 -1.22 -40.42 -5.45
N VAL A 650 -1.28 -40.86 -4.20
CA VAL A 650 -0.95 -40.02 -3.04
C VAL A 650 0.58 -39.91 -2.95
N ARG A 651 1.13 -38.71 -3.16
CA ARG A 651 2.56 -38.40 -2.90
C ARG A 651 2.70 -37.86 -1.48
N TYR A 652 3.31 -38.64 -0.58
CA TYR A 652 4.01 -38.08 0.57
C TYR A 652 5.41 -37.66 0.09
N GLY A 653 5.65 -36.36 0.00
CA GLY A 653 6.98 -35.80 -0.19
C GLY A 653 7.30 -34.88 0.99
N SER A 654 8.22 -35.30 1.86
CA SER A 654 8.81 -34.39 2.83
C SER A 654 9.60 -33.33 2.08
N THR A 655 9.30 -32.08 2.34
CA THR A 655 10.05 -30.95 1.82
C THR A 655 11.46 -30.93 2.42
N ASN A 656 12.44 -31.03 1.54
CA ASN A 656 13.76 -30.39 1.65
C ASN A 656 14.82 -31.04 2.58
N THR A 657 15.48 -32.09 2.09
CA THR A 657 16.91 -32.34 2.37
C THR A 657 17.61 -32.83 1.10
N LYS A 658 18.78 -32.25 0.79
CA LYS A 658 19.73 -32.85 -0.15
C LYS A 658 20.30 -34.13 0.47
N ASN A 659 19.54 -35.21 0.45
CA ASN A 659 20.01 -36.59 0.56
C ASN A 659 19.10 -37.44 -0.32
N ARG A 660 19.68 -38.26 -1.20
CA ARG A 660 18.96 -39.12 -2.14
C ARG A 660 18.43 -40.34 -1.39
N ASP A 661 17.31 -40.16 -0.72
CA ASP A 661 16.63 -41.25 -0.02
C ASP A 661 15.67 -41.97 -1.01
N GLY A 662 15.68 -43.30 -0.95
CA GLY A 662 14.98 -44.15 -1.93
C GLY A 662 13.47 -43.94 -1.92
N SER A 663 12.83 -44.00 -3.09
CA SER A 663 11.38 -43.88 -3.21
C SER A 663 10.73 -45.25 -3.43
N VAL A 664 9.65 -45.50 -2.69
CA VAL A 664 8.80 -46.69 -2.81
C VAL A 664 7.39 -46.24 -3.16
N THR A 665 6.77 -46.91 -4.14
CA THR A 665 5.38 -46.66 -4.52
C THR A 665 4.55 -47.89 -4.22
N LEU A 666 3.47 -47.70 -3.46
CA LEU A 666 2.52 -48.76 -3.12
C LEU A 666 1.68 -49.08 -4.36
N THR A 667 1.60 -50.35 -4.74
CA THR A 667 0.92 -50.77 -5.96
C THR A 667 -0.34 -51.58 -5.69
N LYS A 668 -0.45 -52.26 -4.55
CA LYS A 668 -1.71 -52.80 -4.02
C LYS A 668 -1.76 -52.78 -2.50
N TRP A 669 -2.95 -52.56 -1.97
CA TRP A 669 -3.27 -52.65 -0.56
C TRP A 669 -4.72 -53.09 -0.39
N ARG A 670 -5.06 -53.60 0.80
CA ARG A 670 -6.43 -53.95 1.18
C ARG A 670 -6.72 -53.49 2.61
N MET A 671 -7.99 -53.31 2.92
CA MET A 671 -8.45 -53.07 4.30
C MET A 671 -8.83 -54.40 4.93
N VAL A 672 -8.26 -54.71 6.09
CA VAL A 672 -8.67 -55.85 6.92
C VAL A 672 -8.82 -55.35 8.36
N GLY A 673 -10.01 -55.49 8.94
CA GLY A 673 -10.26 -55.11 10.34
C GLY A 673 -10.03 -53.63 10.66
N GLY A 674 -10.26 -52.72 9.71
CA GLY A 674 -10.06 -51.27 9.91
C GLY A 674 -8.61 -50.78 9.76
N GLN A 675 -7.67 -51.67 9.44
CA GLN A 675 -6.27 -51.32 9.17
C GLN A 675 -5.91 -51.51 7.68
N VAL A 676 -5.03 -50.64 7.16
CA VAL A 676 -4.49 -50.72 5.80
C VAL A 676 -3.37 -51.77 5.77
N GLU A 677 -3.62 -52.89 5.12
CA GLU A 677 -2.63 -53.93 4.85
C GLU A 677 -2.07 -53.76 3.43
N ILE A 678 -0.79 -53.44 3.31
CA ILE A 678 -0.12 -53.28 2.01
C ILE A 678 0.27 -54.66 1.49
N THR A 679 -0.28 -55.06 0.35
CA THR A 679 -0.07 -56.40 -0.22
C THR A 679 0.98 -56.41 -1.33
N GLU A 680 1.26 -55.27 -1.97
CA GLU A 680 2.24 -55.19 -3.06
C GLU A 680 2.78 -53.76 -3.22
N PHE A 681 4.07 -53.60 -3.46
CA PHE A 681 4.70 -52.31 -3.75
C PHE A 681 5.89 -52.43 -4.71
N LYS A 682 6.27 -51.32 -5.34
CA LYS A 682 7.40 -51.23 -6.26
C LYS A 682 8.41 -50.19 -5.76
N VAL A 683 9.66 -50.61 -5.59
CA VAL A 683 10.78 -49.71 -5.28
C VAL A 683 11.23 -49.03 -6.57
N LEU A 684 11.14 -47.70 -6.63
CA LEU A 684 11.48 -46.93 -7.82
C LEU A 684 12.96 -46.50 -7.84
N LYS A 685 13.66 -46.51 -6.69
CA LYS A 685 15.11 -46.28 -6.60
C LYS A 685 15.73 -46.76 -5.28
N GLU A 686 16.81 -47.53 -5.32
CA GLU A 686 17.63 -47.86 -4.13
C GLU A 686 18.40 -46.62 -3.65
N GLY A 687 18.27 -46.28 -2.35
CA GLY A 687 18.94 -45.13 -1.72
C GLY A 687 20.26 -45.49 -1.03
N ARG A 688 21.14 -44.50 -0.83
CA ARG A 688 22.36 -44.60 0.00
C ARG A 688 22.20 -43.70 1.22
N SER A 689 22.25 -44.26 2.43
CA SER A 689 22.30 -43.47 3.67
C SER A 689 23.74 -43.05 3.99
N PRO A 690 23.99 -41.81 4.49
CA PRO A 690 25.33 -41.33 4.82
C PRO A 690 26.05 -42.14 5.91
N MET A 691 25.34 -42.93 6.72
CA MET A 691 25.92 -43.64 7.87
C MET A 691 25.90 -45.19 7.80
N ALA A 692 25.37 -45.84 6.74
CA ALA A 692 25.17 -47.30 6.81
C ALA A 692 25.33 -48.11 5.50
N GLY A 693 25.82 -47.52 4.40
CA GLY A 693 25.96 -48.24 3.13
C GLY A 693 24.62 -48.51 2.43
N LYS A 694 24.61 -49.39 1.42
CA LYS A 694 23.37 -49.76 0.69
C LYS A 694 22.43 -50.50 1.62
N VAL A 695 21.14 -50.19 1.54
CA VAL A 695 20.11 -50.75 2.42
C VAL A 695 19.06 -51.46 1.57
N ARG A 696 18.74 -52.71 1.91
CA ARG A 696 17.67 -53.47 1.25
C ARG A 696 16.41 -53.48 2.13
N PRO A 697 15.22 -53.20 1.57
CA PRO A 697 13.99 -53.30 2.34
C PRO A 697 13.69 -54.77 2.68
N ILE A 698 13.41 -55.06 3.94
CA ILE A 698 12.84 -56.35 4.37
C ILE A 698 11.44 -56.08 4.88
N LEU A 699 10.44 -56.79 4.36
CA LEU A 699 9.03 -56.57 4.65
C LEU A 699 8.69 -56.77 6.13
N ALA A 700 8.41 -55.66 6.82
CA ALA A 700 7.37 -55.56 7.84
C ALA A 700 6.99 -54.08 7.96
N VAL A 701 5.79 -53.71 7.50
CA VAL A 701 5.19 -52.39 7.70
C VAL A 701 4.08 -52.58 8.71
N ARG A 702 4.15 -51.88 9.84
CA ARG A 702 3.08 -51.91 10.86
C ARG A 702 2.60 -50.48 11.08
N LEU A 703 1.30 -50.28 10.88
CA LEU A 703 0.62 -49.08 11.34
C LEU A 703 0.34 -49.29 12.84
N THR A 704 0.79 -48.35 13.66
CA THR A 704 0.48 -48.35 15.11
C THR A 704 -0.93 -47.79 15.32
N GLU A 705 -1.57 -48.09 16.45
CA GLU A 705 -2.94 -47.63 16.77
C GLU A 705 -3.05 -46.09 16.77
N ASP A 706 -1.95 -45.40 17.06
CA ASP A 706 -1.79 -43.94 17.06
C ASP A 706 -1.51 -43.35 15.65
N GLY A 707 -1.63 -44.15 14.58
CA GLY A 707 -1.61 -43.67 13.19
C GLY A 707 -0.21 -43.51 12.57
N HIS A 708 0.84 -43.98 13.23
CA HIS A 708 2.22 -43.90 12.72
C HIS A 708 2.64 -45.13 11.92
N LEU A 709 3.35 -44.92 10.81
CA LEU A 709 3.96 -45.97 10.00
C LEU A 709 5.35 -46.33 10.52
N THR A 710 5.59 -47.61 10.77
CA THR A 710 6.91 -48.14 11.13
C THR A 710 7.38 -49.11 10.05
N TYR A 711 8.59 -48.95 9.54
CA TYR A 711 9.20 -49.91 8.60
C TYR A 711 10.59 -50.35 9.04
N LYS A 712 10.87 -51.64 8.81
CA LYS A 712 12.14 -52.30 9.14
C LYS A 712 13.02 -52.40 7.90
N LEU A 713 14.24 -51.92 7.98
CA LEU A 713 15.24 -52.05 6.91
C LEU A 713 16.43 -52.86 7.42
N ARG A 714 17.10 -53.61 6.53
CA ARG A 714 18.33 -54.32 6.89
C ARG A 714 19.47 -53.82 6.01
N ASN A 715 20.54 -53.39 6.66
CA ASN A 715 21.76 -53.00 5.93
C ASN A 715 22.56 -54.25 5.50
N GLU A 716 23.56 -54.05 4.65
CA GLU A 716 24.44 -55.14 4.16
C GLU A 716 25.26 -55.82 5.27
N ARG A 717 25.33 -55.24 6.48
CA ARG A 717 25.99 -55.82 7.67
C ARG A 717 25.02 -56.60 8.57
N GLY A 718 23.77 -56.80 8.14
CA GLY A 718 22.78 -57.60 8.85
C GLY A 718 22.08 -56.88 10.01
N THR A 719 22.36 -55.59 10.25
CA THR A 719 21.75 -54.77 11.31
C THR A 719 20.36 -54.29 10.91
N ASN A 720 19.42 -54.35 11.86
CA ASN A 720 18.05 -53.86 11.68
C ASN A 720 17.98 -52.36 11.99
N LEU A 721 17.41 -51.59 11.06
CA LEU A 721 17.17 -50.15 11.18
C LEU A 721 15.66 -49.92 11.22
N TYR A 722 15.18 -49.15 12.20
CA TYR A 722 13.77 -48.83 12.38
C TYR A 722 13.53 -47.34 12.16
N TYR A 723 12.49 -47.02 11.38
CA TYR A 723 12.07 -45.65 11.09
C TYR A 723 10.64 -45.44 11.59
N LYS A 724 10.40 -44.35 12.33
CA LYS A 724 9.07 -43.89 12.78
C LYS A 724 8.82 -42.49 12.21
N THR A 725 7.65 -42.27 11.61
CA THR A 725 7.26 -40.96 11.05
C THR A 725 6.23 -40.25 11.95
N ASN A 726 6.60 -39.07 12.48
CA ASN A 726 5.70 -38.20 13.25
C ASN A 726 5.41 -36.93 12.44
N GLY A 727 4.58 -37.02 11.40
CA GLY A 727 3.96 -35.89 10.69
C GLY A 727 4.87 -34.86 9.98
N GLN A 728 6.08 -34.57 10.47
CA GLN A 728 7.01 -33.56 9.98
C GLN A 728 8.51 -33.90 10.21
N GLN A 729 8.87 -34.98 10.92
CA GLN A 729 10.26 -35.46 11.03
C GLN A 729 10.39 -37.00 11.05
N SER A 730 11.53 -37.50 10.54
CA SER A 730 11.93 -38.92 10.53
C SER A 730 13.06 -39.14 11.54
N ILE A 731 12.87 -40.00 12.55
CA ILE A 731 13.91 -40.32 13.54
C ILE A 731 14.53 -41.69 13.19
N LEU A 732 15.86 -41.79 13.23
CA LEU A 732 16.63 -43.01 12.96
C LEU A 732 16.94 -43.75 14.27
N LEU A 733 16.49 -45.00 14.41
CA LEU A 733 16.85 -45.87 15.54
C LEU A 733 17.69 -47.05 15.05
N ALA A 734 18.91 -47.19 15.56
CA ALA A 734 19.77 -48.35 15.36
C ALA A 734 19.92 -49.10 16.70
N ASN A 735 19.53 -50.38 16.74
CA ASN A 735 19.64 -51.25 17.92
C ASN A 735 19.06 -50.68 19.24
N GLY A 736 17.86 -50.09 19.20
CA GLY A 736 17.07 -49.82 20.40
C GLY A 736 17.54 -48.69 21.32
N VAL A 737 18.50 -47.85 20.88
CA VAL A 737 18.94 -46.66 21.62
C VAL A 737 18.53 -45.38 20.89
N LEU A 738 17.89 -44.47 21.62
CA LEU A 738 17.55 -43.12 21.18
C LEU A 738 18.84 -42.29 21.03
N LEU A 739 19.15 -41.85 19.80
CA LEU A 739 20.21 -40.87 19.59
C LEU A 739 19.64 -39.46 19.75
N ASN A 740 19.47 -39.03 21.00
CA ASN A 740 19.46 -37.62 21.37
C ASN A 740 20.75 -37.34 22.14
N ASN A 741 21.48 -36.30 21.76
CA ASN A 741 22.69 -35.78 22.41
C ASN A 741 23.89 -36.74 22.50
N LEU A 742 24.91 -36.50 21.66
CA LEU A 742 26.30 -36.73 22.01
C LEU A 742 27.14 -35.57 21.46
N GLU A 743 27.64 -34.76 22.38
CA GLU A 743 28.78 -33.86 22.19
C GLU A 743 29.97 -34.67 21.64
N VAL A 744 30.71 -34.10 20.69
CA VAL A 744 32.08 -34.53 20.42
C VAL A 744 33.00 -33.39 20.84
N GLY A 745 33.30 -33.37 22.14
CA GLY A 745 34.41 -32.62 22.72
C GLY A 745 35.62 -33.53 22.92
N THR A 746 36.76 -33.09 22.38
CA THR A 746 38.17 -33.33 22.79
C THR A 746 38.79 -34.73 22.74
N GLY A 747 39.95 -34.81 22.06
CA GLY A 747 40.92 -35.89 22.13
C GLY A 747 42.12 -35.61 21.21
N ALA A 748 43.17 -34.99 21.77
CA ALA A 748 44.44 -34.72 21.11
C ALA A 748 45.34 -35.99 21.04
N GLU A 749 46.43 -35.86 20.27
CA GLU A 749 47.65 -36.68 20.32
C GLU A 749 47.61 -38.12 19.75
N GLN A 750 48.15 -38.29 18.53
CA GLN A 750 49.24 -39.24 18.19
C GLN A 750 49.40 -39.34 16.66
N ALA A 751 50.39 -38.63 16.11
CA ALA A 751 51.22 -39.03 14.96
C ALA A 751 52.07 -37.82 14.48
N ARG A 752 53.14 -37.51 15.20
CA ARG A 752 54.36 -36.94 14.62
C ARG A 752 55.29 -38.11 14.32
N GLU A 753 55.78 -38.22 13.08
CA GLU A 753 57.21 -38.37 12.72
C GLU A 753 57.43 -38.79 11.25
N TRP A 754 58.37 -38.08 10.60
CA TRP A 754 59.30 -38.43 9.48
C TRP A 754 58.80 -39.20 8.23
N ASN A 755 59.22 -38.90 6.99
CA ASN A 755 60.49 -38.34 6.48
C ASN A 755 60.29 -37.67 5.08
N PRO A 756 61.21 -36.80 4.62
CA PRO A 756 61.16 -35.99 3.41
C PRO A 756 61.81 -36.65 2.17
N GLY A 757 61.62 -36.02 1.00
CA GLY A 757 62.48 -36.20 -0.16
C GLY A 757 61.74 -36.55 -1.46
N ARG A 758 61.51 -35.55 -2.31
CA ARG A 758 61.91 -35.55 -3.73
C ARG A 758 61.59 -34.19 -4.37
N GLU A 759 62.63 -33.37 -4.47
CA GLU A 759 62.78 -32.43 -5.59
C GLU A 759 62.99 -33.21 -6.89
N ARG A 760 62.45 -32.66 -8.00
CA ARG A 760 63.09 -32.60 -9.32
C ARG A 760 62.55 -31.40 -10.09
N THR A 761 63.26 -30.26 -9.99
CA THR A 761 64.00 -29.53 -11.05
C THR A 761 63.76 -30.00 -12.52
N LEU A 762 63.69 -29.20 -13.59
CA LEU A 762 64.31 -27.95 -14.09
C LEU A 762 63.47 -27.46 -15.30
N ALA A 763 63.22 -26.15 -15.54
CA ALA A 763 64.05 -25.19 -16.31
C ALA A 763 64.37 -25.66 -17.75
N GLN A 764 64.43 -24.88 -18.84
CA GLN A 764 64.45 -23.45 -19.15
C GLN A 764 64.59 -23.36 -20.70
N SER A 765 64.07 -22.31 -21.36
CA SER A 765 64.78 -21.58 -22.44
C SER A 765 64.00 -20.33 -22.90
N SER A 766 64.55 -19.15 -22.58
CA SER A 766 64.18 -17.77 -22.95
C SER A 766 64.71 -17.39 -24.38
N PRO A 767 64.81 -16.11 -24.88
CA PRO A 767 64.49 -14.79 -24.30
C PRO A 767 63.94 -13.65 -25.24
N ALA A 768 63.33 -12.65 -24.57
CA ALA A 768 63.40 -11.19 -24.78
C ALA A 768 62.93 -10.50 -26.10
N LYS A 769 61.93 -9.61 -26.00
CA LYS A 769 62.08 -8.13 -25.87
C LYS A 769 60.74 -7.41 -26.12
N GLY A 770 60.44 -6.39 -25.30
CA GLY A 770 59.59 -5.27 -25.67
C GLY A 770 58.28 -5.11 -24.88
N GLN A 771 58.31 -4.24 -23.87
CA GLN A 771 57.23 -3.32 -23.45
C GLN A 771 55.80 -3.88 -23.32
N ASP A 772 55.35 -4.12 -22.08
CA ASP A 772 54.13 -3.51 -21.50
C ASP A 772 53.69 -4.22 -20.22
N ALA A 773 54.34 -3.85 -19.11
CA ALA A 773 53.97 -4.21 -17.75
C ALA A 773 52.73 -3.43 -17.23
N LYS A 774 51.72 -3.21 -18.09
CA LYS A 774 50.51 -2.44 -17.77
C LYS A 774 49.18 -3.17 -18.04
N GLN A 775 49.19 -4.48 -18.32
CA GLN A 775 48.01 -5.24 -18.74
C GLN A 775 47.70 -6.54 -17.95
N GLN A 776 48.21 -6.71 -16.72
CA GLN A 776 47.90 -7.91 -15.90
C GLN A 776 47.34 -7.62 -14.50
N ALA A 777 46.61 -6.51 -14.34
CA ALA A 777 45.73 -6.30 -13.19
C ALA A 777 44.23 -6.46 -13.54
N ASP A 778 43.91 -6.86 -14.77
CA ASP A 778 42.55 -6.74 -15.34
C ASP A 778 41.94 -8.05 -15.83
N GLN A 779 42.28 -9.18 -15.20
CA GLN A 779 41.59 -10.45 -15.42
C GLN A 779 40.68 -10.79 -14.23
N GLY A 780 39.48 -10.20 -14.29
CA GLY A 780 38.22 -10.83 -13.92
C GLY A 780 38.23 -11.70 -12.68
N GLN A 781 38.20 -11.06 -11.50
CA GLN A 781 37.49 -11.66 -10.37
C GLN A 781 36.07 -11.98 -10.81
N LYS A 782 35.72 -13.27 -10.75
CA LYS A 782 34.38 -13.77 -11.09
C LYS A 782 33.30 -12.97 -10.36
N ASP A 783 32.35 -12.52 -11.17
CA ASP A 783 31.07 -11.90 -10.85
C ASP A 783 30.38 -12.48 -9.58
N PRO A 784 29.99 -11.67 -8.57
CA PRO A 784 29.45 -12.14 -7.29
C PRO A 784 27.96 -12.55 -7.31
N VAL A 785 27.40 -12.92 -8.47
CA VAL A 785 25.98 -13.35 -8.59
C VAL A 785 25.75 -14.79 -8.05
N GLN A 786 26.74 -15.46 -7.46
CA GLN A 786 26.64 -16.87 -7.04
C GLN A 786 26.62 -17.17 -5.52
N ASP A 787 26.42 -16.21 -4.62
CA ASP A 787 26.43 -16.51 -3.17
C ASP A 787 25.05 -16.75 -2.54
N ALA A 788 24.36 -17.79 -3.02
CA ALA A 788 23.28 -18.45 -2.25
C ALA A 788 23.78 -19.11 -0.94
N LYS A 789 25.10 -19.12 -0.69
CA LYS A 789 25.72 -19.54 0.58
C LYS A 789 25.64 -18.46 1.67
N TRP A 790 25.62 -17.18 1.31
CA TRP A 790 25.67 -16.08 2.26
C TRP A 790 24.30 -15.76 2.88
N LEU A 791 23.20 -15.84 2.12
CA LEU A 791 21.83 -15.76 2.69
C LEU A 791 21.53 -16.92 3.63
N LYS A 792 22.16 -18.09 3.39
CA LYS A 792 22.01 -19.26 4.26
C LYS A 792 22.64 -19.09 5.64
N SER A 793 23.57 -18.15 5.83
CA SER A 793 24.16 -17.93 7.16
C SER A 793 23.18 -17.24 8.11
N PHE A 794 22.23 -16.45 7.61
CA PHE A 794 21.16 -15.86 8.44
C PHE A 794 20.07 -16.88 8.80
N SER A 795 19.75 -17.82 7.90
CA SER A 795 18.79 -18.91 8.17
C SER A 795 19.35 -20.03 9.06
N GLN A 796 20.62 -19.94 9.48
CA GLN A 796 21.33 -20.92 10.31
C GLN A 796 21.76 -20.34 11.67
N LEU A 797 21.34 -19.11 11.98
CA LEU A 797 21.60 -18.51 13.28
C LEU A 797 20.81 -19.26 14.35
N ASN A 798 21.48 -19.62 15.44
CA ASN A 798 20.81 -20.25 16.57
C ASN A 798 20.18 -19.16 17.45
N PRO A 799 18.97 -19.36 17.98
CA PRO A 799 18.40 -18.45 18.97
C PRO A 799 19.30 -18.48 20.21
N HIS A 800 20.07 -17.40 20.41
CA HIS A 800 20.90 -17.21 21.60
C HIS A 800 20.39 -15.99 22.37
N GLN A 801 19.97 -16.21 23.61
CA GLN A 801 19.76 -15.14 24.58
C GLN A 801 21.07 -14.90 25.34
N GLY A 802 21.64 -13.71 25.19
CA GLY A 802 22.88 -13.29 25.85
C GLY A 802 24.16 -13.76 25.14
N GLY A 803 25.11 -12.82 24.97
CA GLY A 803 26.41 -13.07 24.34
C GLY A 803 26.74 -12.09 23.21
N LYS A 804 27.83 -12.38 22.48
CA LYS A 804 28.24 -11.59 21.32
C LYS A 804 27.29 -11.78 20.14
N PRO A 805 26.91 -10.70 19.42
CA PRO A 805 26.06 -10.79 18.24
C PRO A 805 26.67 -11.70 17.17
N GLN A 806 25.86 -12.62 16.64
CA GLN A 806 26.30 -13.52 15.56
C GLN A 806 26.26 -12.87 14.18
N ALA A 807 25.49 -11.79 14.02
CA ALA A 807 25.37 -11.01 12.79
C ALA A 807 24.92 -9.56 13.09
N ILE A 808 25.04 -8.71 12.08
CA ILE A 808 24.55 -7.32 12.09
C ILE A 808 23.55 -7.13 10.95
N ILE A 809 22.38 -6.55 11.24
CA ILE A 809 21.46 -6.02 10.24
C ILE A 809 21.38 -4.51 10.40
N LEU A 810 21.96 -3.77 9.46
CA LEU A 810 21.93 -2.31 9.49
C LEU A 810 20.73 -1.82 8.69
N MET A 811 19.82 -1.14 9.38
CA MET A 811 18.63 -0.55 8.77
C MET A 811 18.83 0.94 8.52
N ASP A 812 18.72 1.38 7.27
CA ASP A 812 18.82 2.79 6.89
C ASP A 812 17.46 3.37 6.45
N GLU A 813 17.32 4.69 6.59
CA GLU A 813 16.08 5.44 6.37
C GLU A 813 14.90 4.93 7.23
N SER A 814 15.17 4.58 8.49
CA SER A 814 14.18 4.04 9.43
C SER A 814 12.97 4.96 9.68
N SER A 815 13.07 6.27 9.43
CA SER A 815 11.94 7.20 9.51
C SER A 815 10.87 6.99 8.42
N MET A 816 11.19 6.20 7.38
CA MET A 816 10.25 5.83 6.32
C MET A 816 9.57 4.47 6.54
N THR A 817 9.94 3.72 7.57
CA THR A 817 9.40 2.38 7.82
C THR A 817 8.06 2.46 8.56
N SER A 818 7.13 1.57 8.21
CA SER A 818 5.83 1.48 8.89
C SER A 818 5.95 0.78 10.25
N SER A 819 4.97 0.97 11.14
CA SER A 819 4.95 0.29 12.45
C SER A 819 4.98 -1.24 12.33
N LYS A 820 4.21 -1.81 11.38
CA LYS A 820 4.17 -3.26 11.13
C LYS A 820 5.50 -3.81 10.59
N ASP A 821 6.10 -3.14 9.61
CA ASP A 821 7.41 -3.56 9.07
C ASP A 821 8.52 -3.48 10.13
N MET A 822 8.47 -2.48 11.03
CA MET A 822 9.41 -2.35 12.13
C MET A 822 9.21 -3.44 13.19
N ASP A 823 7.96 -3.80 13.51
CA ASP A 823 7.64 -4.90 14.42
C ASP A 823 8.18 -6.23 13.90
N GLU A 824 7.92 -6.57 12.64
CA GLU A 824 8.44 -7.80 12.02
C GLU A 824 9.98 -7.83 12.04
N MET A 825 10.65 -6.72 11.70
CA MET A 825 12.10 -6.65 11.69
C MET A 825 12.72 -6.74 13.10
N THR A 826 12.20 -5.98 14.06
CA THR A 826 12.75 -5.96 15.43
C THR A 826 12.47 -7.27 16.17
N SER A 827 11.29 -7.84 16.00
CA SER A 827 10.95 -9.15 16.56
C SER A 827 11.83 -10.25 16.00
N TRP A 828 12.05 -10.26 14.67
CA TRP A 828 12.97 -11.21 14.04
C TRP A 828 14.40 -11.06 14.56
N ALA A 829 14.91 -9.83 14.69
CA ALA A 829 16.26 -9.57 15.20
C ALA A 829 16.42 -10.05 16.64
N VAL A 830 15.41 -9.81 17.49
CA VAL A 830 15.37 -10.28 18.88
C VAL A 830 15.40 -11.80 18.96
N GLU A 831 14.55 -12.48 18.18
CA GLU A 831 14.46 -13.95 18.15
C GLU A 831 15.79 -14.62 17.75
N HIS A 832 16.56 -13.99 16.86
CA HIS A 832 17.80 -14.55 16.30
C HIS A 832 19.08 -13.97 16.95
N GLY A 833 18.97 -13.13 17.98
CA GLY A 833 20.13 -12.51 18.64
C GLY A 833 20.99 -11.65 17.71
N VAL A 834 20.38 -11.01 16.71
CA VAL A 834 21.07 -10.21 15.69
C VAL A 834 21.09 -8.74 16.09
N ARG A 835 22.30 -8.14 16.14
CA ARG A 835 22.40 -6.70 16.39
C ARG A 835 21.78 -5.93 15.22
N MET A 836 20.79 -5.09 15.50
CA MET A 836 20.03 -4.38 14.48
C MET A 836 20.08 -2.86 14.68
N PRO A 837 21.17 -2.16 14.29
CA PRO A 837 21.20 -0.70 14.34
C PRO A 837 20.16 -0.11 13.39
N ILE A 838 19.33 0.80 13.91
CA ILE A 838 18.35 1.55 13.13
C ILE A 838 18.83 3.00 12.95
N VAL A 839 18.95 3.43 11.69
CA VAL A 839 19.49 4.74 11.30
C VAL A 839 18.41 5.48 10.52
N GLY A 840 18.10 6.72 10.92
CA GLY A 840 17.07 7.50 10.26
C GLY A 840 17.20 9.01 10.45
N ASP A 841 16.30 9.74 9.82
CA ASP A 841 16.20 11.19 9.94
C ASP A 841 14.73 11.60 10.10
N MET A 842 14.33 12.04 11.30
CA MET A 842 12.96 12.50 11.58
C MET A 842 12.55 13.77 10.82
N LYS A 843 13.51 14.54 10.29
CA LYS A 843 13.25 15.77 9.55
C LYS A 843 12.86 15.49 8.09
N GLN A 844 13.19 14.29 7.58
CA GLN A 844 12.86 13.85 6.23
C GLN A 844 11.40 13.39 6.10
N LEU A 845 11.04 12.88 4.92
CA LEU A 845 9.69 12.43 4.62
C LEU A 845 9.33 11.22 5.50
N LYS A 846 8.10 11.24 6.04
CA LYS A 846 7.56 10.15 6.84
C LYS A 846 7.16 8.96 5.98
N SER A 847 6.99 7.80 6.62
CA SER A 847 6.51 6.56 5.98
C SER A 847 5.23 6.78 5.16
N VAL A 848 5.07 6.01 4.09
CA VAL A 848 3.77 5.89 3.42
C VAL A 848 2.83 4.99 4.25
N GLY A 849 3.35 3.88 4.79
CA GLY A 849 2.62 2.96 5.65
C GLY A 849 2.35 3.52 7.05
N ALA A 850 1.42 2.94 7.79
CA ALA A 850 0.94 3.46 9.06
C ALA A 850 2.05 3.66 10.12
N GLY A 851 1.82 4.67 10.97
CA GLY A 851 2.63 4.95 12.15
C GLY A 851 3.81 5.91 11.94
N LYS A 852 4.42 6.31 13.05
CA LYS A 852 5.65 7.11 13.14
C LYS A 852 6.64 6.47 14.11
N ILE A 853 6.71 5.13 14.12
CA ILE A 853 7.38 4.33 15.15
C ILE A 853 8.83 4.72 15.42
N PHE A 854 9.61 5.13 14.40
CA PHE A 854 10.98 5.60 14.62
C PHE A 854 11.03 6.85 15.51
N GLN A 855 10.10 7.78 15.34
CA GLN A 855 9.96 8.95 16.21
C GLN A 855 9.49 8.55 17.61
N ASP A 856 8.56 7.59 17.71
CA ASP A 856 8.02 7.13 18.99
C ASP A 856 9.08 6.41 19.84
N ILE A 857 9.96 5.62 19.20
CA ILE A 857 11.16 5.03 19.84
C ILE A 857 12.04 6.14 20.41
N GLN A 858 12.37 7.17 19.62
CA GLN A 858 13.23 8.27 20.10
C GLN A 858 12.61 9.04 21.27
N GLN A 859 11.29 9.25 21.25
CA GLN A 859 10.58 9.98 22.31
C GLN A 859 10.41 9.16 23.59
N THR A 860 10.27 7.84 23.47
CA THR A 860 9.96 6.95 24.61
C THR A 860 11.21 6.31 25.19
N VAL A 861 12.11 5.83 24.32
CA VAL A 861 13.30 5.07 24.68
C VAL A 861 14.56 5.94 24.62
N GLY A 862 14.61 6.93 23.73
CA GLY A 862 15.75 7.82 23.53
C GLY A 862 16.58 7.49 22.28
N VAL A 863 17.58 8.33 22.03
CA VAL A 863 18.55 8.20 20.92
C VAL A 863 19.90 7.82 21.51
N ASP A 864 20.60 6.86 20.89
CA ASP A 864 21.95 6.47 21.32
C ASP A 864 23.03 7.38 20.71
N VAL A 865 22.85 7.79 19.45
CA VAL A 865 23.79 8.67 18.74
C VAL A 865 23.05 9.66 17.85
N GLU A 866 23.44 10.93 17.94
CA GLU A 866 22.99 12.00 17.05
C GLU A 866 24.14 12.44 16.12
N LEU A 867 23.85 12.51 14.81
CA LEU A 867 24.72 13.10 13.81
C LEU A 867 24.07 14.38 13.30
N THR A 868 24.65 15.54 13.60
CA THR A 868 24.08 16.86 13.27
C THR A 868 25.01 17.71 12.39
N ASN A 869 26.30 17.37 12.32
CA ASN A 869 27.28 18.15 11.58
C ASN A 869 27.24 17.87 10.06
N VAL A 870 26.47 18.68 9.33
CA VAL A 870 26.31 18.54 7.87
C VAL A 870 27.56 19.05 7.14
N ARG A 871 28.20 18.17 6.35
CA ARG A 871 29.42 18.50 5.57
C ARG A 871 29.25 18.38 4.04
N ARG A 872 28.04 18.06 3.57
CA ARG A 872 27.75 17.82 2.15
C ARG A 872 27.81 19.11 1.31
N GLN A 873 27.25 20.20 1.83
CA GLN A 873 27.14 21.46 1.10
C GLN A 873 28.50 22.17 1.02
N GLN A 874 28.84 22.66 -0.18
CA GLN A 874 30.12 23.29 -0.47
C GLN A 874 30.06 24.83 -0.51
N THR A 875 28.86 25.39 -0.64
CA THR A 875 28.65 26.85 -0.65
C THR A 875 28.09 27.32 0.68
N GLU A 876 28.48 28.52 1.10
CA GLU A 876 28.00 29.13 2.35
C GLU A 876 26.47 29.27 2.38
N LEU A 877 25.88 29.69 1.26
CA LEU A 877 24.42 29.78 1.13
C LEU A 877 23.75 28.42 1.35
N ALA A 878 24.23 27.36 0.71
CA ALA A 878 23.60 26.04 0.83
C ALA A 878 23.76 25.47 2.25
N GLN A 879 24.93 25.65 2.87
CA GLN A 879 25.16 25.26 4.27
C GLN A 879 24.19 25.97 5.22
N ASN A 880 24.09 27.30 5.08
CA ASN A 880 23.21 28.12 5.91
C ASN A 880 21.73 27.75 5.73
N VAL A 881 21.27 27.61 4.48
CA VAL A 881 19.87 27.25 4.19
C VAL A 881 19.52 25.86 4.76
N VAL A 882 20.39 24.87 4.58
CA VAL A 882 20.15 23.51 5.10
C VAL A 882 20.15 23.49 6.63
N LYS A 883 21.10 24.18 7.27
CA LYS A 883 21.19 24.27 8.74
C LYS A 883 19.92 24.88 9.34
N GLU A 884 19.41 25.95 8.73
CA GLU A 884 18.29 26.72 9.27
C GLU A 884 16.96 26.00 9.03
N PHE A 885 16.82 25.31 7.90
CA PHE A 885 15.70 24.37 7.72
C PHE A 885 15.75 23.21 8.72
N SER A 886 16.93 22.64 8.96
CA SER A 886 17.14 21.56 9.94
C SER A 886 16.75 22.00 11.35
N SER A 887 17.06 23.24 11.71
CA SER A 887 16.75 23.85 13.02
C SER A 887 15.31 24.37 13.14
N GLY A 888 14.50 24.26 12.09
CA GLY A 888 13.11 24.74 12.06
C GLY A 888 12.94 26.24 11.79
N ASN A 889 14.02 27.00 11.56
CA ASN A 889 14.05 28.42 11.24
C ASN A 889 13.71 28.69 9.76
N THR A 890 12.60 28.12 9.28
CA THR A 890 12.26 28.09 7.85
C THR A 890 12.09 29.49 7.25
N GLY A 891 11.63 30.47 8.03
CA GLY A 891 11.50 31.86 7.59
C GLY A 891 12.85 32.48 7.22
N TRP A 892 13.89 32.25 8.04
CA TRP A 892 15.23 32.76 7.77
C TRP A 892 15.82 32.11 6.52
N ALA A 893 15.70 30.79 6.39
CA ALA A 893 16.20 30.05 5.25
C ALA A 893 15.54 30.48 3.93
N MET A 894 14.22 30.69 3.94
CA MET A 894 13.48 31.20 2.78
C MET A 894 13.92 32.62 2.39
N ASN A 895 14.15 33.48 3.38
CA ASN A 895 14.63 34.84 3.14
C ASN A 895 16.07 34.85 2.61
N ALA A 896 16.94 33.93 3.05
CA ALA A 896 18.29 33.78 2.52
C ALA A 896 18.27 33.36 1.03
N LEU A 897 17.43 32.38 0.66
CA LEU A 897 17.22 32.00 -0.74
C LEU A 897 16.67 33.16 -1.59
N GLU A 898 15.76 33.95 -1.03
CA GLU A 898 15.19 35.11 -1.72
C GLU A 898 16.22 36.22 -1.96
N LYS A 899 16.98 36.60 -0.93
CA LYS A 899 18.06 37.60 -1.05
C LYS A 899 19.13 37.18 -2.05
N ALA A 900 19.43 35.88 -2.13
CA ALA A 900 20.37 35.33 -3.10
C ALA A 900 19.80 35.18 -4.54
N GLY A 901 18.55 35.58 -4.78
CA GLY A 901 17.89 35.42 -6.09
C GLY A 901 17.62 33.96 -6.47
N GLN A 902 17.64 33.06 -5.50
CA GLN A 902 17.44 31.62 -5.66
C GLN A 902 16.00 31.18 -5.38
N LEU A 903 15.20 31.99 -4.68
CA LEU A 903 13.74 31.83 -4.60
C LEU A 903 13.07 32.77 -5.62
N ARG A 904 12.49 32.19 -6.67
CA ARG A 904 11.89 32.94 -7.80
C ARG A 904 10.41 32.65 -7.95
N GLU A 905 9.64 33.68 -8.26
CA GLU A 905 8.19 33.58 -8.44
C GLU A 905 7.79 33.75 -9.90
N TYR A 906 6.95 32.86 -10.41
CA TYR A 906 6.36 32.91 -11.74
C TYR A 906 4.86 32.70 -11.61
N LYS A 907 4.08 33.77 -11.83
CA LYS A 907 2.61 33.72 -11.67
C LYS A 907 1.99 32.68 -12.59
N SER A 908 2.35 32.68 -13.87
CA SER A 908 1.87 31.70 -14.83
C SER A 908 2.55 30.35 -14.64
N ARG A 909 1.74 29.28 -14.63
CA ARG A 909 2.23 27.90 -14.61
C ARG A 909 3.12 27.58 -15.82
N LYS A 910 2.80 28.14 -17.00
CA LYS A 910 3.58 27.95 -18.22
C LYS A 910 4.99 28.54 -18.06
N ASP A 911 5.09 29.74 -17.51
CA ASP A 911 6.37 30.41 -17.27
C ASP A 911 7.18 29.71 -16.18
N LEU A 912 6.51 29.22 -15.13
CA LEU A 912 7.14 28.39 -14.10
C LEU A 912 7.81 27.14 -14.69
N LEU A 913 7.10 26.39 -15.54
CA LEU A 913 7.64 25.20 -16.19
C LEU A 913 8.77 25.55 -17.18
N ARG A 914 8.65 26.66 -17.91
CA ARG A 914 9.72 27.16 -18.79
C ARG A 914 10.97 27.53 -17.99
N ALA A 915 10.81 28.21 -16.85
CA ALA A 915 11.90 28.57 -15.96
C ALA A 915 12.61 27.32 -15.39
N ALA A 916 11.86 26.26 -15.05
CA ALA A 916 12.44 24.99 -14.63
C ALA A 916 13.28 24.34 -15.74
N SER A 917 12.79 24.37 -16.99
CA SER A 917 13.54 23.89 -18.15
C SER A 917 14.80 24.71 -18.44
N GLN A 918 14.72 26.04 -18.32
CA GLN A 918 15.88 26.92 -18.46
C GLN A 918 16.93 26.69 -17.38
N ALA A 919 16.51 26.57 -16.11
CA ALA A 919 17.41 26.31 -14.99
C ALA A 919 18.11 24.95 -15.13
N TYR A 920 17.37 23.91 -15.54
CA TYR A 920 17.95 22.59 -15.83
C TYR A 920 18.98 22.66 -16.95
N ALA A 921 18.64 23.29 -18.08
CA ALA A 921 19.55 23.43 -19.22
C ALA A 921 20.79 24.26 -18.87
N GLN A 922 20.65 25.31 -18.06
CA GLN A 922 21.77 26.14 -17.62
C GLN A 922 22.78 25.35 -16.79
N ALA A 923 22.32 24.62 -15.76
CA ALA A 923 23.20 23.80 -14.94
C ALA A 923 23.88 22.69 -15.76
N ARG A 924 23.13 22.04 -16.66
CA ARG A 924 23.69 21.04 -17.58
C ARG A 924 24.77 21.63 -18.49
N ASN A 925 24.59 22.85 -19.01
CA ASN A 925 25.58 23.53 -19.85
C ASN A 925 26.86 23.89 -19.09
N GLN A 926 26.76 24.07 -17.78
CA GLN A 926 27.91 24.30 -16.90
C GLN A 926 28.65 23.00 -16.54
N GLY A 927 28.21 21.86 -17.08
CA GLY A 927 28.76 20.54 -16.76
C GLY A 927 28.33 20.03 -15.39
N GLU A 928 27.34 20.69 -14.76
CA GLU A 928 26.90 20.31 -13.42
C GLU A 928 25.90 19.14 -13.46
N SER A 929 26.03 18.23 -12.49
CA SER A 929 24.95 17.28 -12.22
C SER A 929 23.74 18.02 -11.66
N VAL A 930 22.64 17.99 -12.40
CA VAL A 930 21.39 18.68 -12.05
C VAL A 930 20.21 17.72 -11.97
N MET A 931 19.29 18.01 -11.06
CA MET A 931 18.00 17.32 -10.94
C MET A 931 16.88 18.31 -10.61
N VAL A 932 15.73 18.15 -11.26
CA VAL A 932 14.52 18.88 -10.87
C VAL A 932 13.69 18.03 -9.90
N VAL A 933 13.31 18.60 -8.77
CA VAL A 933 12.53 17.95 -7.73
C VAL A 933 11.14 18.59 -7.67
N THR A 934 10.10 17.78 -7.51
CA THR A 934 8.72 18.24 -7.33
C THR A 934 7.95 17.30 -6.39
N ASP A 935 6.69 17.61 -6.06
CA ASP A 935 5.95 16.84 -5.06
C ASP A 935 4.98 15.81 -5.66
N THR A 936 4.62 15.94 -6.94
CA THR A 936 3.62 15.06 -7.58
C THR A 936 4.14 14.39 -8.85
N ASN A 937 3.62 13.19 -9.15
CA ASN A 937 3.93 12.51 -10.41
C ASN A 937 3.40 13.28 -11.62
N THR A 938 2.26 13.97 -11.49
CA THR A 938 1.70 14.81 -12.55
C THR A 938 2.64 15.97 -12.89
N ASP A 939 3.12 16.71 -11.88
CA ASP A 939 4.10 17.79 -12.09
C ASP A 939 5.39 17.26 -12.67
N ARG A 940 5.86 16.11 -12.17
CA ARG A 940 7.06 15.42 -12.68
C ARG A 940 6.95 15.15 -14.18
N GLN A 941 5.81 14.61 -14.63
CA GLN A 941 5.57 14.32 -16.05
C GLN A 941 5.57 15.60 -16.89
N GLN A 942 4.86 16.65 -16.46
CA GLN A 942 4.83 17.93 -17.17
C GLN A 942 6.21 18.57 -17.28
N ILE A 943 6.97 18.60 -16.17
CA ILE A 943 8.31 19.15 -16.13
C ILE A 943 9.24 18.34 -17.04
N ASN A 944 9.18 17.01 -17.01
CA ASN A 944 9.94 16.14 -17.91
C ASN A 944 9.69 16.48 -19.38
N GLN A 945 8.43 16.65 -19.78
CA GLN A 945 8.06 17.00 -21.15
C GLN A 945 8.65 18.35 -21.56
N VAL A 946 8.54 19.37 -20.71
CA VAL A 946 9.04 20.73 -21.02
C VAL A 946 10.57 20.80 -21.01
N ILE A 947 11.25 20.06 -20.12
CA ILE A 947 12.72 19.94 -20.14
C ILE A 947 13.15 19.26 -21.43
N ARG A 948 12.58 18.09 -21.76
CA ARG A 948 12.95 17.35 -22.97
C ARG A 948 12.73 18.18 -24.24
N ALA A 949 11.58 18.83 -24.37
CA ALA A 949 11.28 19.70 -25.50
C ALA A 949 12.32 20.84 -25.63
N GLY A 950 12.71 21.45 -24.51
CA GLY A 950 13.76 22.48 -24.48
C GLY A 950 15.14 21.96 -24.86
N LEU A 951 15.49 20.72 -24.49
CA LEU A 951 16.75 20.07 -24.87
C LEU A 951 16.79 19.72 -26.35
N VAL A 952 15.67 19.22 -26.91
CA VAL A 952 15.53 18.93 -28.35
C VAL A 952 15.66 20.21 -29.17
N ALA A 953 14.96 21.28 -28.79
CA ALA A 953 15.04 22.57 -29.47
C ALA A 953 16.47 23.17 -29.47
N LYS A 954 17.30 22.80 -28.50
CA LYS A 954 18.71 23.21 -28.40
C LYS A 954 19.69 22.22 -29.05
N GLY A 955 19.21 21.13 -29.66
CA GLY A 955 20.04 20.09 -30.27
C GLY A 955 20.84 19.25 -29.26
N GLN A 956 20.50 19.30 -27.96
CA GLN A 956 21.21 18.55 -26.91
C GLN A 956 20.67 17.13 -26.73
N VAL A 957 19.47 16.88 -27.25
CA VAL A 957 18.82 15.57 -27.35
C VAL A 957 18.25 15.49 -28.75
N GLU A 958 18.40 14.34 -29.41
CA GLU A 958 17.88 14.13 -30.76
C GLU A 958 16.33 14.05 -30.75
N GLU A 959 15.72 14.19 -31.93
CA GLU A 959 14.30 13.89 -32.08
C GLU A 959 14.07 12.39 -31.80
N GLY A 960 13.17 12.10 -30.84
CA GLY A 960 12.98 10.75 -30.33
C GLY A 960 12.02 9.92 -31.18
N LYS A 961 12.06 8.61 -30.97
CA LYS A 961 11.08 7.68 -31.53
C LYS A 961 10.11 7.23 -30.45
N GLU A 962 8.89 6.95 -30.87
CA GLU A 962 7.83 6.54 -29.96
C GLU A 962 7.93 5.04 -29.61
N PHE A 963 7.87 4.74 -28.32
CA PHE A 963 7.84 3.40 -27.77
C PHE A 963 6.71 3.25 -26.77
N SER A 964 6.09 2.06 -26.73
CA SER A 964 5.07 1.77 -25.73
C SER A 964 5.70 1.39 -24.39
N VAL A 965 5.36 2.12 -23.35
CA VAL A 965 5.87 1.91 -21.98
C VAL A 965 4.75 1.57 -21.01
N ARG A 966 5.14 1.10 -19.84
CA ARG A 966 4.27 0.88 -18.68
C ARG A 966 4.62 1.85 -17.58
N THR A 967 3.70 2.78 -17.30
CA THR A 967 3.80 3.75 -16.21
C THR A 967 2.97 3.25 -15.02
N ASN A 968 3.34 3.64 -13.80
CA ASN A 968 2.53 3.32 -12.62
C ASN A 968 1.13 3.92 -12.82
N ALA A 969 0.07 3.16 -12.53
CA ALA A 969 -1.30 3.64 -12.64
C ALA A 969 -1.64 4.74 -11.62
N ASP A 970 -0.74 5.02 -10.66
CA ASP A 970 -0.84 6.06 -9.63
C ASP A 970 -2.17 5.99 -8.84
N ILE A 971 -2.68 4.77 -8.67
CA ILE A 971 -3.83 4.49 -7.82
C ILE A 971 -3.42 4.83 -6.38
N ARG A 972 -4.12 5.82 -5.82
CA ARG A 972 -3.92 6.24 -4.43
C ARG A 972 -4.01 5.04 -3.50
N PRO A 973 -3.17 4.93 -2.45
CA PRO A 973 -3.20 3.81 -1.51
C PRO A 973 -4.61 3.54 -0.97
N ASP A 974 -5.29 4.59 -0.54
CA ASP A 974 -6.69 4.58 -0.11
C ASP A 974 -7.67 4.35 -1.26
N LYS A 975 -7.30 3.85 -2.43
CA LYS A 975 -8.26 3.44 -3.46
C LYS A 975 -7.96 2.04 -4.01
N ARG A 976 -6.81 1.46 -3.65
CA ARG A 976 -6.36 0.14 -4.13
C ARG A 976 -7.27 -1.02 -3.71
N GLN A 977 -8.01 -0.87 -2.61
CA GLN A 977 -8.96 -1.90 -2.19
C GLN A 977 -10.25 -1.95 -3.02
N PHE A 978 -10.46 -1.02 -3.96
CA PHE A 978 -11.66 -1.00 -4.81
C PHE A 978 -11.32 -1.45 -6.23
N ALA A 979 -12.02 -2.46 -6.72
CA ALA A 979 -11.88 -2.94 -8.10
C ALA A 979 -12.17 -1.83 -9.12
N SER A 980 -13.10 -0.93 -8.82
CA SER A 980 -13.40 0.26 -9.64
C SER A 980 -12.24 1.23 -9.83
N SER A 981 -11.16 1.09 -9.05
CA SER A 981 -9.94 1.88 -9.22
C SER A 981 -9.01 1.34 -10.32
N TYR A 982 -9.32 0.18 -10.86
CA TYR A 982 -8.57 -0.51 -11.90
C TYR A 982 -9.36 -0.49 -13.21
N GLU A 983 -8.64 -0.44 -14.33
CA GLU A 983 -9.22 -0.38 -15.67
C GLU A 983 -8.82 -1.64 -16.45
N GLU A 984 -9.67 -2.08 -17.37
CA GLU A 984 -9.34 -3.15 -18.31
C GLU A 984 -8.08 -2.79 -19.12
N GLY A 985 -7.24 -3.79 -19.40
CA GLY A 985 -5.98 -3.62 -20.13
C GLY A 985 -4.80 -3.15 -19.26
N MET A 986 -5.03 -2.74 -18.00
CA MET A 986 -3.93 -2.46 -17.07
C MET A 986 -3.09 -3.71 -16.83
N ALA A 987 -1.77 -3.55 -16.85
CA ALA A 987 -0.85 -4.60 -16.43
C ALA A 987 -0.76 -4.62 -14.90
N VAL A 988 -0.76 -5.80 -14.29
CA VAL A 988 -0.63 -5.98 -12.84
C VAL A 988 0.53 -6.88 -12.48
N VAL A 989 1.12 -6.61 -11.31
CA VAL A 989 2.18 -7.40 -10.70
C VAL A 989 1.78 -7.72 -9.27
N PHE A 990 1.77 -9.02 -8.95
CA PHE A 990 1.50 -9.52 -7.59
C PHE A 990 2.81 -9.52 -6.82
N ASN A 991 2.98 -8.64 -5.85
CA ASN A 991 4.19 -8.53 -5.02
C ASN A 991 4.15 -9.47 -3.80
N LYS A 992 2.97 -10.01 -3.48
CA LYS A 992 2.75 -11.03 -2.46
C LYS A 992 2.12 -12.26 -3.11
N GLU A 993 2.12 -13.38 -2.40
CA GLU A 993 1.33 -14.54 -2.81
C GLU A 993 -0.17 -14.20 -2.71
N THR A 994 -0.95 -14.60 -3.71
CA THR A 994 -2.36 -14.22 -3.84
C THR A 994 -3.14 -15.39 -4.41
N GLY A 995 -3.83 -16.13 -3.55
CA GLY A 995 -4.46 -17.39 -3.91
C GLY A 995 -3.45 -18.38 -4.49
N LYS A 996 -3.57 -18.71 -5.78
CA LYS A 996 -2.64 -19.60 -6.50
C LYS A 996 -1.50 -18.87 -7.21
N LEU A 997 -1.47 -17.53 -7.15
CA LEU A 997 -0.49 -16.70 -7.82
C LEU A 997 0.69 -16.42 -6.90
N LYS A 998 1.89 -16.80 -7.33
CA LYS A 998 3.12 -16.53 -6.57
C LYS A 998 3.52 -15.06 -6.66
N ALA A 999 4.23 -14.58 -5.65
CA ALA A 999 4.89 -13.27 -5.70
C ALA A 999 5.78 -13.15 -6.97
N GLY A 1000 5.77 -11.97 -7.60
CA GLY A 1000 6.40 -11.66 -8.88
C GLY A 1000 5.57 -11.96 -10.13
N THR A 1001 4.43 -12.66 -10.00
CA THR A 1001 3.57 -13.00 -11.14
C THR A 1001 3.02 -11.74 -11.80
N GLN A 1002 2.97 -11.74 -13.14
CA GLN A 1002 2.45 -10.63 -13.93
C GLN A 1002 1.21 -11.07 -14.70
N GLY A 1003 0.26 -10.16 -14.84
CA GLY A 1003 -0.94 -10.38 -15.65
C GLY A 1003 -1.48 -9.09 -16.23
N VAL A 1004 -2.59 -9.21 -16.95
CA VAL A 1004 -3.36 -8.09 -17.49
C VAL A 1004 -4.79 -8.20 -16.97
N ILE A 1005 -5.35 -7.10 -16.51
CA ILE A 1005 -6.74 -7.04 -16.08
C ILE A 1005 -7.64 -7.17 -17.31
N LEU A 1006 -8.51 -8.17 -17.32
CA LEU A 1006 -9.56 -8.36 -18.32
C LEU A 1006 -10.87 -7.71 -17.89
N ALA A 1007 -11.16 -7.74 -16.59
CA ALA A 1007 -12.35 -7.11 -16.03
C ALA A 1007 -12.11 -6.70 -14.58
N ALA A 1008 -12.72 -5.61 -14.17
CA ALA A 1008 -12.80 -5.18 -12.79
C ALA A 1008 -14.26 -5.21 -12.34
N ASP A 1009 -14.59 -6.14 -11.45
CA ASP A 1009 -15.93 -6.29 -10.90
C ASP A 1009 -16.02 -5.49 -9.60
N ALA A 1010 -16.58 -4.29 -9.69
CA ALA A 1010 -16.80 -3.42 -8.55
C ALA A 1010 -17.81 -3.99 -7.53
N LYS A 1011 -18.68 -4.93 -7.95
CA LYS A 1011 -19.73 -5.52 -7.10
C LYS A 1011 -19.14 -6.59 -6.18
N GLU A 1012 -18.38 -7.51 -6.76
CA GLU A 1012 -17.68 -8.54 -5.99
C GLU A 1012 -16.36 -8.03 -5.38
N ASN A 1013 -15.97 -6.80 -5.75
CA ASN A 1013 -14.67 -6.21 -5.46
C ASN A 1013 -13.50 -7.14 -5.88
N THR A 1014 -13.60 -7.66 -7.11
CA THR A 1014 -12.65 -8.63 -7.68
C THR A 1014 -12.10 -8.18 -9.01
N LEU A 1015 -10.90 -8.63 -9.35
CA LEU A 1015 -10.28 -8.44 -10.65
C LEU A 1015 -10.18 -9.79 -11.35
N THR A 1016 -10.60 -9.86 -12.61
CA THR A 1016 -10.29 -10.97 -13.50
C THR A 1016 -8.98 -10.65 -14.20
N VAL A 1017 -7.93 -11.39 -13.85
CA VAL A 1017 -6.57 -11.15 -14.33
C VAL A 1017 -6.13 -12.32 -15.20
N LYS A 1018 -5.71 -12.02 -16.44
CA LYS A 1018 -5.07 -12.97 -17.32
C LYS A 1018 -3.58 -13.06 -17.00
N VAL A 1019 -3.16 -14.22 -16.51
CA VAL A 1019 -1.76 -14.57 -16.30
C VAL A 1019 -1.40 -15.63 -17.33
N ASN A 1020 -0.44 -15.32 -18.21
CA ASN A 1020 -0.11 -16.17 -19.36
C ASN A 1020 -1.35 -16.46 -20.24
N LYS A 1021 -1.84 -17.70 -20.23
CA LYS A 1021 -3.03 -18.15 -20.97
C LYS A 1021 -4.21 -18.48 -20.05
N THR A 1022 -4.11 -18.23 -18.75
CA THR A 1022 -5.10 -18.62 -17.75
C THR A 1022 -5.68 -17.37 -17.08
N GLU A 1023 -6.99 -17.41 -16.81
CA GLU A 1023 -7.69 -16.35 -16.10
C GLU A 1023 -7.79 -16.68 -14.62
N HIS A 1024 -7.58 -15.68 -13.78
CA HIS A 1024 -7.62 -15.80 -12.34
C HIS A 1024 -8.53 -14.69 -11.79
N LYS A 1025 -9.52 -15.07 -10.99
CA LYS A 1025 -10.34 -14.12 -10.23
C LYS A 1025 -9.62 -13.81 -8.91
N VAL A 1026 -9.32 -12.55 -8.67
CA VAL A 1026 -8.56 -12.06 -7.51
C VAL A 1026 -9.46 -11.17 -6.67
N SER A 1027 -9.63 -11.50 -5.39
CA SER A 1027 -10.35 -10.66 -4.42
C SER A 1027 -9.46 -9.52 -3.93
N LEU A 1028 -9.91 -8.27 -4.06
CA LEU A 1028 -9.19 -7.13 -3.50
C LEU A 1028 -9.44 -6.96 -1.99
N LYS A 1029 -10.27 -7.79 -1.37
CA LYS A 1029 -10.44 -7.81 0.09
C LYS A 1029 -9.17 -8.28 0.79
N GLU A 1030 -8.43 -9.20 0.17
CA GLU A 1030 -7.28 -9.88 0.77
C GLU A 1030 -5.93 -9.54 0.10
N SER A 1031 -5.96 -8.86 -1.06
CA SER A 1031 -4.76 -8.75 -1.92
C SER A 1031 -4.44 -7.33 -2.40
N PHE A 1032 -5.16 -6.31 -1.91
CA PHE A 1032 -4.99 -4.94 -2.36
C PHE A 1032 -3.62 -4.34 -2.01
N ASP A 1033 -3.01 -4.79 -0.91
CA ASP A 1033 -1.72 -4.32 -0.39
C ASP A 1033 -0.53 -4.91 -1.16
N GLY A 1034 -0.73 -6.04 -1.86
CA GLY A 1034 0.25 -6.75 -2.66
C GLY A 1034 0.19 -6.45 -4.16
N LEU A 1035 -0.74 -5.62 -4.64
CA LEU A 1035 -0.97 -5.44 -6.08
C LEU A 1035 -0.40 -4.12 -6.62
N SER A 1036 0.49 -4.19 -7.61
CA SER A 1036 0.94 -3.03 -8.39
C SER A 1036 0.28 -3.02 -9.76
N ALA A 1037 -0.33 -1.89 -10.14
CA ALA A 1037 -0.97 -1.70 -11.45
C ALA A 1037 -0.22 -0.67 -12.31
N PHE A 1038 -0.19 -0.92 -13.62
CA PHE A 1038 0.52 -0.13 -14.60
C PHE A 1038 -0.38 0.14 -15.81
N LYS A 1039 -0.36 1.38 -16.31
CA LYS A 1039 -1.02 1.79 -17.54
C LYS A 1039 -0.07 1.68 -18.72
N LYS A 1040 -0.60 1.29 -19.88
CA LYS A 1040 0.13 1.30 -21.14
C LYS A 1040 0.06 2.71 -21.73
N GLU A 1041 1.21 3.30 -21.98
CA GLU A 1041 1.34 4.64 -22.56
C GLU A 1041 2.39 4.63 -23.67
N THR A 1042 2.53 5.75 -24.37
CA THR A 1042 3.62 5.98 -25.33
C THR A 1042 4.60 7.03 -24.81
N ARG A 1043 5.89 6.85 -25.12
CA ARG A 1043 6.97 7.77 -24.77
C ARG A 1043 7.98 7.86 -25.90
N ASN A 1044 8.48 9.06 -26.13
CA ASN A 1044 9.55 9.31 -27.09
C ASN A 1044 10.91 9.19 -26.41
N PHE A 1045 11.78 8.33 -26.94
CA PHE A 1045 13.16 8.19 -26.47
C PHE A 1045 14.16 8.43 -27.60
N ALA A 1046 15.28 9.06 -27.27
CA ALA A 1046 16.38 9.38 -28.17
C ALA A 1046 17.74 9.19 -27.48
N LYS A 1047 18.81 9.26 -28.26
CA LYS A 1047 20.16 9.41 -27.71
C LYS A 1047 20.25 10.68 -26.86
N GLY A 1048 20.90 10.58 -25.71
CA GLY A 1048 21.05 11.65 -24.73
C GLY A 1048 19.88 11.80 -23.76
N ASP A 1049 18.79 11.04 -23.92
CA ASP A 1049 17.68 11.06 -22.98
C ASP A 1049 18.08 10.47 -21.62
N ARG A 1050 17.71 11.17 -20.54
CA ARG A 1050 17.85 10.67 -19.17
C ARG A 1050 16.59 9.92 -18.79
N ILE A 1051 16.73 8.65 -18.43
CA ILE A 1051 15.62 7.73 -18.14
C ILE A 1051 15.70 7.13 -16.75
N VAL A 1052 14.57 6.63 -16.26
CA VAL A 1052 14.43 5.88 -15.01
C VAL A 1052 13.77 4.53 -15.26
N PHE A 1053 14.36 3.48 -14.70
CA PHE A 1053 13.78 2.14 -14.65
C PHE A 1053 12.70 2.10 -13.56
N GLY A 1054 11.49 1.71 -13.89
CA GLY A 1054 10.29 1.77 -13.04
C GLY A 1054 9.95 0.46 -12.31
N LYS A 1055 10.74 -0.60 -12.51
CA LYS A 1055 10.54 -1.93 -11.94
C LYS A 1055 11.87 -2.67 -11.76
N ASN A 1056 12.00 -3.48 -10.70
CA ASN A 1056 13.17 -4.34 -10.53
C ASN A 1056 13.22 -5.40 -11.65
N ASP A 1057 14.40 -5.65 -12.23
CA ASP A 1057 14.65 -6.75 -13.16
C ASP A 1057 16.01 -7.38 -12.88
N LYS A 1058 16.00 -8.68 -12.55
CA LYS A 1058 17.21 -9.43 -12.17
C LYS A 1058 18.10 -9.77 -13.36
N GLN A 1059 17.55 -9.88 -14.57
CA GLN A 1059 18.34 -10.22 -15.76
C GLN A 1059 19.14 -9.02 -16.24
N LEU A 1060 18.55 -7.83 -16.14
CA LEU A 1060 19.21 -6.56 -16.45
C LEU A 1060 20.06 -6.01 -15.27
N ASP A 1061 19.92 -6.62 -14.09
CA ASP A 1061 20.47 -6.15 -12.82
C ASP A 1061 20.07 -4.68 -12.51
N VAL A 1062 18.86 -4.27 -12.88
CA VAL A 1062 18.36 -2.90 -12.62
C VAL A 1062 17.33 -2.90 -11.50
N ALA A 1063 17.44 -1.93 -10.59
CA ALA A 1063 16.46 -1.69 -9.55
C ALA A 1063 15.43 -0.65 -10.02
N ASN A 1064 14.25 -0.68 -9.39
CA ASN A 1064 13.28 0.39 -9.52
C ASN A 1064 13.91 1.70 -9.03
N SER A 1065 13.68 2.77 -9.79
CA SER A 1065 14.23 4.11 -9.62
C SER A 1065 15.72 4.26 -9.98
N THR A 1066 16.36 3.24 -10.57
CA THR A 1066 17.68 3.39 -11.20
C THR A 1066 17.60 4.38 -12.36
N ILE A 1067 18.51 5.35 -12.41
CA ILE A 1067 18.57 6.40 -13.44
C ILE A 1067 19.76 6.14 -14.37
N GLY A 1068 19.55 6.33 -15.67
CA GLY A 1068 20.61 6.24 -16.67
C GLY A 1068 20.42 7.21 -17.83
N VAL A 1069 21.42 7.27 -18.72
CA VAL A 1069 21.41 8.07 -19.94
C VAL A 1069 21.51 7.15 -21.15
N ILE A 1070 20.64 7.34 -22.14
CA ILE A 1070 20.67 6.58 -23.39
C ILE A 1070 21.87 7.05 -24.23
N GLU A 1071 22.85 6.18 -24.46
CA GLU A 1071 24.01 6.47 -25.32
C GLU A 1071 23.73 6.17 -26.79
N SER A 1072 22.91 5.16 -27.05
CA SER A 1072 22.40 4.82 -28.38
C SER A 1072 21.03 4.17 -28.29
N ILE A 1073 20.20 4.35 -29.31
CA ILE A 1073 18.91 3.67 -29.45
C ILE A 1073 18.55 3.47 -30.92
N ASP A 1074 18.18 2.24 -31.29
CA ASP A 1074 17.80 1.90 -32.66
C ASP A 1074 16.29 2.09 -32.94
N ARG A 1075 15.80 1.70 -34.13
CA ARG A 1075 14.37 1.76 -34.49
C ARG A 1075 13.50 0.70 -33.77
N ARG A 1076 14.11 -0.34 -33.19
CA ARG A 1076 13.43 -1.44 -32.49
C ARG A 1076 13.40 -1.26 -30.97
N GLY A 1077 14.07 -0.21 -30.48
CA GLY A 1077 14.17 0.15 -29.07
C GLY A 1077 15.38 -0.46 -28.37
N ASN A 1078 16.29 -1.13 -29.09
CA ASN A 1078 17.53 -1.61 -28.49
C ASN A 1078 18.38 -0.39 -28.10
N ALA A 1079 18.61 -0.25 -26.81
CA ALA A 1079 19.29 0.90 -26.22
C ALA A 1079 20.47 0.45 -25.35
N ALA A 1080 21.59 1.15 -25.49
CA ALA A 1080 22.68 1.11 -24.54
C ALA A 1080 22.47 2.25 -23.54
N VAL A 1081 22.22 1.91 -22.27
CA VAL A 1081 21.91 2.86 -21.21
C VAL A 1081 23.07 2.91 -20.23
N LYS A 1082 23.77 4.04 -20.16
CA LYS A 1082 24.83 4.28 -19.19
C LYS A 1082 24.25 4.61 -17.82
N ILE A 1083 24.67 3.87 -16.81
CA ILE A 1083 24.29 3.99 -15.41
C ILE A 1083 25.57 4.27 -14.61
N GLY A 1084 25.65 5.44 -13.96
CA GLY A 1084 26.90 5.84 -13.29
C GLY A 1084 28.06 6.08 -14.27
N GLU A 1085 29.30 5.95 -13.79
CA GLU A 1085 30.50 6.26 -14.57
C GLU A 1085 30.94 5.12 -15.49
N ASP A 1086 30.79 3.85 -15.05
CA ASP A 1086 31.45 2.70 -15.68
C ASP A 1086 30.51 1.58 -16.13
N ARG A 1087 29.19 1.69 -15.90
CA ARG A 1087 28.23 0.62 -16.19
C ARG A 1087 27.31 0.98 -17.35
N THR A 1088 27.20 0.09 -18.33
CA THR A 1088 26.23 0.19 -19.42
C THR A 1088 25.30 -1.02 -19.43
N VAL A 1089 24.00 -0.78 -19.47
CA VAL A 1089 22.96 -1.81 -19.55
C VAL A 1089 22.37 -1.80 -20.96
N ASN A 1090 22.44 -2.95 -21.63
CA ASN A 1090 21.77 -3.17 -22.91
C ASN A 1090 20.34 -3.64 -22.64
N VAL A 1091 19.37 -2.90 -23.14
CA VAL A 1091 17.94 -3.14 -22.89
C VAL A 1091 17.14 -2.83 -24.15
N ARG A 1092 16.06 -3.56 -24.38
CA ARG A 1092 15.10 -3.21 -25.42
C ARG A 1092 13.92 -2.46 -24.82
N LEU A 1093 13.86 -1.15 -25.04
CA LEU A 1093 12.75 -0.30 -24.60
C LEU A 1093 11.50 -0.60 -25.45
N GLY A 1094 10.33 -0.64 -24.81
CA GLY A 1094 9.06 -0.83 -25.49
C GLY A 1094 8.34 -2.16 -25.17
N GLU A 1095 7.15 -2.36 -25.76
CA GLU A 1095 6.49 -3.66 -25.85
C GLU A 1095 6.67 -4.28 -27.25
N GLY A 1096 6.98 -5.58 -27.31
CA GLY A 1096 6.65 -6.42 -28.48
C GLY A 1096 7.67 -6.56 -29.60
N GLY A 1097 8.00 -7.81 -29.91
CA GLY A 1097 8.68 -8.30 -31.12
C GLY A 1097 9.55 -9.49 -30.75
N TYR A 1098 9.49 -10.60 -31.50
CA TYR A 1098 10.35 -11.77 -31.29
C TYR A 1098 11.80 -11.31 -31.18
N ALA A 1099 12.38 -11.45 -29.98
CA ALA A 1099 13.81 -11.31 -29.80
C ALA A 1099 14.48 -12.30 -30.76
N LYS A 1100 15.29 -11.81 -31.69
CA LYS A 1100 16.24 -12.68 -32.39
C LYS A 1100 17.30 -13.13 -31.38
N ASP A 1101 17.94 -14.26 -31.63
CA ASP A 1101 19.09 -14.68 -30.84
C ASP A 1101 20.12 -13.53 -30.83
N GLY A 1102 20.41 -12.98 -29.64
CA GLY A 1102 21.29 -11.82 -29.44
C GLY A 1102 20.60 -10.49 -29.11
N ASP A 1103 19.27 -10.39 -29.16
CA ASP A 1103 18.56 -9.17 -28.73
C ASP A 1103 18.57 -9.02 -27.19
N ALA A 1104 18.64 -7.78 -26.71
CA ALA A 1104 18.58 -7.45 -25.28
C ALA A 1104 17.18 -7.75 -24.67
N PRO A 1105 17.09 -7.99 -23.35
CA PRO A 1105 15.80 -8.21 -22.68
C PRO A 1105 14.83 -7.04 -22.88
N THR A 1106 13.59 -7.35 -23.26
CA THR A 1106 12.52 -6.35 -23.41
C THR A 1106 12.08 -5.83 -22.05
N TYR A 1107 12.05 -4.51 -21.90
CA TYR A 1107 11.71 -3.85 -20.65
C TYR A 1107 10.81 -2.63 -20.90
N PRO A 1108 9.49 -2.75 -20.65
CA PRO A 1108 8.55 -1.65 -20.92
C PRO A 1108 8.44 -0.64 -19.77
N TYR A 1109 9.00 -0.92 -18.59
CA TYR A 1109 8.78 -0.10 -17.39
C TYR A 1109 9.75 1.10 -17.31
N VAL A 1110 9.80 1.94 -18.33
CA VAL A 1110 10.76 3.05 -18.44
C VAL A 1110 10.05 4.40 -18.59
N ASP A 1111 10.62 5.47 -18.02
CA ASP A 1111 10.14 6.84 -18.19
C ASP A 1111 11.30 7.85 -18.14
N HIS A 1112 11.05 9.12 -18.44
CA HIS A 1112 12.05 10.18 -18.34
C HIS A 1112 12.38 10.55 -16.88
N ALA A 1113 13.62 10.95 -16.65
CA ALA A 1113 14.19 11.21 -15.33
C ALA A 1113 14.89 12.58 -15.22
N TYR A 1114 14.41 13.59 -15.95
CA TYR A 1114 14.87 14.97 -15.79
C TYR A 1114 14.33 15.59 -14.49
N ALA A 1115 13.12 15.21 -14.14
CA ALA A 1115 12.43 15.54 -12.91
C ALA A 1115 12.02 14.28 -12.15
N VAL A 1116 11.94 14.41 -10.82
CA VAL A 1116 11.68 13.33 -9.87
C VAL A 1116 10.88 13.87 -8.68
N THR A 1117 10.12 13.00 -8.02
CA THR A 1117 9.36 13.40 -6.84
C THR A 1117 10.25 13.42 -5.60
N ALA A 1118 9.98 14.30 -4.62
CA ALA A 1118 10.77 14.40 -3.39
C ALA A 1118 10.97 13.04 -2.69
N HIS A 1119 9.92 12.21 -2.63
CA HIS A 1119 9.98 10.83 -2.10
C HIS A 1119 10.96 9.91 -2.83
N LYS A 1120 11.22 10.12 -4.13
CA LYS A 1120 12.12 9.28 -4.94
C LYS A 1120 13.57 9.78 -4.96
N VAL A 1121 13.84 10.98 -4.45
CA VAL A 1121 15.17 11.61 -4.45
C VAL A 1121 15.94 11.38 -3.16
N GLN A 1122 15.30 10.83 -2.14
CA GLN A 1122 15.96 10.47 -0.90
C GLN A 1122 17.19 9.59 -1.17
N GLY A 1123 18.30 9.90 -0.50
CA GLY A 1123 19.63 9.34 -0.75
C GLY A 1123 20.50 10.04 -1.83
N GLU A 1124 19.92 10.69 -2.84
CA GLU A 1124 20.68 11.24 -3.98
C GLU A 1124 21.47 12.50 -3.61
N THR A 1125 22.54 12.77 -4.36
CA THR A 1125 23.30 14.02 -4.25
C THR A 1125 23.64 14.57 -5.64
N MET A 1126 23.36 15.85 -5.88
CA MET A 1126 23.58 16.57 -7.14
C MET A 1126 24.38 17.85 -6.87
N GLN A 1127 25.12 18.35 -7.85
CA GLN A 1127 25.74 19.68 -7.73
C GLN A 1127 24.68 20.77 -7.64
N SER A 1128 23.63 20.65 -8.46
CA SER A 1128 22.55 21.63 -8.55
C SER A 1128 21.18 20.98 -8.42
N VAL A 1129 20.30 21.60 -7.64
CA VAL A 1129 18.90 21.17 -7.48
C VAL A 1129 17.97 22.32 -7.83
N VAL A 1130 16.98 22.03 -8.67
CA VAL A 1130 15.86 22.93 -8.95
C VAL A 1130 14.62 22.34 -8.32
N TYR A 1131 14.04 22.99 -7.31
CA TYR A 1131 12.81 22.54 -6.66
C TYR A 1131 11.60 23.32 -7.18
N VAL A 1132 10.58 22.59 -7.63
CA VAL A 1132 9.29 23.11 -8.11
C VAL A 1132 8.17 22.57 -7.20
N PRO A 1133 7.84 23.26 -6.09
CA PRO A 1133 6.84 22.83 -5.11
C PRO A 1133 5.39 22.83 -5.65
N ASP A 1134 4.59 21.87 -5.19
CA ASP A 1134 3.12 21.92 -5.27
C ASP A 1134 2.56 22.52 -3.97
N LEU A 1135 2.07 23.77 -4.03
CA LEU A 1135 1.59 24.52 -2.86
C LEU A 1135 0.41 23.89 -2.09
N LYS A 1136 -0.15 22.77 -2.57
CA LYS A 1136 -1.14 21.96 -1.85
C LYS A 1136 -0.50 20.88 -0.99
N ARG A 1137 0.66 20.36 -1.39
CA ARG A 1137 1.31 19.19 -0.79
C ARG A 1137 2.63 19.52 -0.13
N THR A 1138 3.39 20.50 -0.62
CA THR A 1138 4.65 20.92 -0.03
C THR A 1138 4.46 21.22 1.46
N ASP A 1139 5.40 20.71 2.24
CA ASP A 1139 5.58 20.96 3.66
C ASP A 1139 7.09 21.11 3.96
N ARG A 1140 7.44 21.27 5.24
CA ARG A 1140 8.84 21.42 5.67
C ARG A 1140 9.71 20.24 5.26
N SER A 1141 9.22 19.01 5.41
CA SER A 1141 9.97 17.79 5.12
C SER A 1141 10.24 17.61 3.62
N ALA A 1142 9.26 17.90 2.76
CA ALA A 1142 9.45 17.87 1.31
C ALA A 1142 10.50 18.88 0.85
N MET A 1143 10.44 20.11 1.37
CA MET A 1143 11.43 21.15 1.09
C MET A 1143 12.83 20.73 1.61
N TYR A 1144 12.92 20.25 2.86
CA TYR A 1144 14.18 19.79 3.45
C TYR A 1144 14.80 18.65 2.62
N VAL A 1145 14.00 17.66 2.22
CA VAL A 1145 14.46 16.56 1.35
C VAL A 1145 14.93 17.06 0.00
N ALA A 1146 14.34 18.10 -0.59
CA ALA A 1146 14.76 18.64 -1.87
C ALA A 1146 16.09 19.42 -1.75
N ILE A 1147 16.17 20.38 -0.82
CA ILE A 1147 17.33 21.28 -0.70
C ILE A 1147 18.60 20.55 -0.23
N THR A 1148 18.47 19.53 0.61
CA THR A 1148 19.61 18.75 1.15
C THR A 1148 20.34 17.91 0.10
N ARG A 1149 19.78 17.82 -1.12
CA ARG A 1149 20.35 17.05 -2.25
C ARG A 1149 21.36 17.86 -3.03
N ALA A 1150 21.34 19.18 -2.92
CA ALA A 1150 22.31 20.06 -3.56
C ALA A 1150 23.63 20.06 -2.78
N LYS A 1151 24.75 19.92 -3.49
CA LYS A 1151 26.09 20.26 -2.98
C LYS A 1151 26.34 21.76 -3.09
N ASN A 1152 25.96 22.37 -4.21
CA ASN A 1152 26.39 23.73 -4.55
C ASN A 1152 25.21 24.69 -4.66
N ASN A 1153 24.30 24.44 -5.62
CA ASN A 1153 23.26 25.40 -5.98
C ASN A 1153 21.87 24.86 -5.65
N ILE A 1154 21.09 25.68 -4.93
CA ILE A 1154 19.69 25.43 -4.62
C ILE A 1154 18.89 26.51 -5.33
N THR A 1155 17.98 26.14 -6.24
CA THR A 1155 17.03 27.05 -6.86
C THR A 1155 15.61 26.58 -6.56
N VAL A 1156 14.75 27.47 -6.07
CA VAL A 1156 13.34 27.20 -5.78
C VAL A 1156 12.48 28.07 -6.70
N LEU A 1157 11.63 27.44 -7.50
CA LEU A 1157 10.73 28.10 -8.44
C LEU A 1157 9.29 27.85 -8.00
N THR A 1158 8.54 28.91 -7.68
CA THR A 1158 7.15 28.79 -7.22
C THR A 1158 6.24 29.77 -7.95
N ASN A 1159 4.93 29.57 -7.87
CA ASN A 1159 3.95 30.53 -8.35
C ASN A 1159 3.44 31.50 -7.26
N ASN A 1160 3.77 31.25 -5.99
CA ASN A 1160 3.42 32.13 -4.87
C ASN A 1160 4.38 31.91 -3.68
N LYS A 1161 5.31 32.85 -3.49
CA LYS A 1161 6.33 32.81 -2.43
C LYS A 1161 5.75 32.86 -1.03
N GLU A 1162 4.77 33.73 -0.79
CA GLU A 1162 4.18 33.91 0.55
C GLU A 1162 3.44 32.65 0.99
N LYS A 1163 2.63 32.08 0.10
CA LYS A 1163 1.98 30.79 0.37
C LYS A 1163 3.02 29.68 0.57
N LEU A 1164 4.12 29.65 -0.20
CA LEU A 1164 5.20 28.69 0.03
C LEU A 1164 5.82 28.85 1.42
N LYS A 1165 6.13 30.10 1.83
CA LYS A 1165 6.67 30.42 3.18
C LYS A 1165 5.73 29.96 4.29
N GLU A 1166 4.41 30.08 4.12
CA GLU A 1166 3.43 29.52 5.05
C GLU A 1166 3.44 27.99 5.06
N ARG A 1167 3.46 27.38 3.88
CA ARG A 1167 3.43 25.91 3.71
C ARG A 1167 4.63 25.21 4.33
N VAL A 1168 5.84 25.75 4.17
CA VAL A 1168 7.07 25.14 4.71
C VAL A 1168 7.22 25.31 6.22
N LYS A 1169 6.34 26.07 6.90
CA LYS A 1169 6.25 26.06 8.38
C LYS A 1169 5.52 24.83 8.89
N LEU A 1170 4.65 24.23 8.07
CA LEU A 1170 3.89 23.05 8.42
C LEU A 1170 4.73 21.79 8.22
N THR A 1171 4.49 20.77 9.03
CA THR A 1171 5.06 19.42 8.83
C THR A 1171 3.91 18.44 8.79
N LYS A 1172 3.95 17.45 7.88
CA LYS A 1172 2.95 16.37 7.91
C LYS A 1172 3.04 15.60 9.23
N GLU A 1173 1.96 15.57 9.98
CA GLU A 1173 1.84 14.72 11.16
C GLU A 1173 1.33 13.34 10.76
N LYS A 1174 1.93 12.32 11.38
CA LYS A 1174 1.42 10.94 11.38
C LYS A 1174 1.03 10.62 12.80
N SER A 1175 -0.09 9.96 12.97
CA SER A 1175 -0.47 9.40 14.26
C SER A 1175 0.29 8.11 14.52
N SER A 1176 0.39 7.80 15.80
CA SER A 1176 0.74 6.53 16.42
C SER A 1176 -0.36 6.23 17.45
N THR A 1177 -0.38 5.01 17.98
CA THR A 1177 -1.35 4.53 18.96
C THR A 1177 -1.12 5.03 20.37
#